data_AF-A0A1H3E5H4-F1
#
_entry.id   AF-A0A1H3E5H4-F1
#
_cell.length_a   1.000
_cell.length_b   1.000
_cell.length_c   1.000
_cell.angle_alpha   90.00
_cell.angle_beta   90.00
_cell.angle_gamma   90.00
#
_symmetry.space_group_name_H-M   'P 1'
#
loop_
_entity.id
_entity.type
_entity.pdbx_description
1 polymer ?
#
loop_
_entity_poly.entity_id
_entity_poly.type
_entity_poly.pdbx_seq_one_letter_code
_entity_poly.pdbx_strand_id
1 'polypeptide(L)'
;MNTLCITSIQHPALYAITELLHDTGLEHPKKLAGRSDIDIHGWHQRVLAKQPLPHDSSNLGRLWEQLAGELFMTNLDQPLWGWSDPNSAPLLDFWCEFDPQIRFLLIHIPLRDALAHAMAEVTPPLDVETLVKQWETTHQYMLRFQLRHPTRSLLIPAAAALDQPLDFVSYLIKNWNIPLNKLDETYQIAYSAPDEVARYLADRLCEQYPHAQALTLELESAQELLSETDVITDKVAQDLSVIIHSYRQLCDQSHQLEQAALERKTAQDHIQQLIEEHAILAQNYQKQIEDINQEKSTLTQACDNQSKLAQERQAQIEALNKEKIQLTQARDNQSKLAQERQAQIEALSKERDTLKTQANQLQQQITESQEENELLLLQLHQVQEELEKIFLEQQSLQEQTKELIQTRDNQSKLAQERQAQIEVLNKEKIQLTQARDNQSKLAQERQAQIEALNKEKTQLTQARDNQSKLAQERQAQIEALNKEKTQLTQAHDNQSKLAQERQAQIEALNKEKTQLTQAHDNQSKLAQERQAQIEALNKEKTQLTQAHDNQSKLAQERQAQIEALNKEKTQLTQARDNQSKLAQERQAQIEALSKERDTLKTQANQLQQQVTESQEENELLLLQLHQVQEELEQYFLQNQKATQHIETLELRWQRMLTRHPDYCDYSQIKANQSSDDSNTLYWHVENLETAGRMIDTLRCHTLIRNGLLGFCFSQADRETLPLLRQPKQNIADDLLFFPIDQRKYLSDALPPIQQLATSDRRLLRNLSRTFHQVLAQPLEIGLSADYPSAALRTALLRFNAALDALPAVLTYDACRLERQQVNPDYEHLWLRLENLALGTAQWPSFDVRISCANVGPDRFGTHPKLEFPKPEMISPLTGWYAESHDDFGPKFELRFALPEDMDVEAWKHLQKSDHIFIHALVIQLPHILTDLYTQTGPSLSRPCEDWIRLAQDTQRILFAHTATFSPSSQQTAMR
;
A
#
# COMPACT_ATOMS: atom_id res chain seq x y z
N MET A 1 -96.73 -25.15 -45.87
CA MET A 1 -97.15 -23.88 -45.28
C MET A 1 -98.10 -23.23 -46.23
N ASN A 2 -99.25 -22.82 -45.73
CA ASN A 2 -100.16 -22.05 -46.55
C ASN A 2 -99.77 -20.59 -46.32
N THR A 3 -99.20 -19.97 -47.35
CA THR A 3 -98.77 -18.57 -47.31
C THR A 3 -99.61 -17.77 -48.29
N LEU A 4 -100.15 -16.63 -47.86
CA LEU A 4 -100.95 -15.73 -48.70
C LEU A 4 -100.18 -14.45 -49.04
N CYS A 5 -100.05 -14.17 -50.33
CA CYS A 5 -99.62 -12.88 -50.85
C CYS A 5 -100.87 -12.11 -51.31
N ILE A 6 -101.20 -11.01 -50.62
CA ILE A 6 -102.38 -10.19 -50.89
C ILE A 6 -101.91 -8.86 -51.48
N THR A 7 -102.47 -8.46 -52.62
CA THR A 7 -102.05 -7.21 -53.27
C THR A 7 -103.17 -6.54 -54.06
N SER A 8 -103.08 -5.20 -54.14
CA SER A 8 -103.91 -4.32 -54.95
C SER A 8 -103.21 -2.97 -55.15
N ILE A 9 -103.92 -1.96 -55.65
CA ILE A 9 -103.53 -0.56 -55.47
C ILE A 9 -103.71 -0.13 -54.01
N GLN A 10 -102.98 0.90 -53.57
CA GLN A 10 -103.17 1.51 -52.25
C GLN A 10 -104.58 2.09 -52.13
N HIS A 11 -105.39 1.50 -51.25
CA HIS A 11 -106.78 1.89 -51.03
C HIS A 11 -107.30 1.31 -49.69
N PRO A 12 -108.22 1.97 -48.95
CA PRO A 12 -108.74 1.46 -47.68
C PRO A 12 -109.37 0.07 -47.77
N ALA A 13 -109.96 -0.28 -48.92
CA ALA A 13 -110.55 -1.60 -49.16
C ALA A 13 -109.53 -2.74 -49.02
N LEU A 14 -108.29 -2.55 -49.50
CA LEU A 14 -107.23 -3.57 -49.37
C LEU A 14 -106.92 -3.83 -47.89
N TYR A 15 -106.79 -2.76 -47.08
CA TYR A 15 -106.55 -2.89 -45.64
C TYR A 15 -107.73 -3.54 -44.93
N ALA A 16 -108.98 -3.15 -45.24
CA ALA A 16 -110.18 -3.74 -44.65
C ALA A 16 -110.31 -5.25 -44.95
N ILE A 17 -110.01 -5.68 -46.18
CA ILE A 17 -110.02 -7.11 -46.56
C ILE A 17 -108.85 -7.86 -45.89
N THR A 18 -107.73 -7.18 -45.65
CA THR A 18 -106.59 -7.77 -44.96
C THR A 18 -106.92 -8.00 -43.48
N GLU A 19 -107.49 -7.00 -42.80
CA GLU A 19 -108.00 -7.11 -41.42
C GLU A 19 -109.06 -8.21 -41.31
N LEU A 20 -109.98 -8.31 -42.27
CA LEU A 20 -110.94 -9.42 -42.37
C LEU A 20 -110.26 -10.80 -42.36
N LEU A 21 -109.16 -10.96 -43.10
CA LEU A 21 -108.41 -12.22 -43.14
C LEU A 21 -107.63 -12.46 -41.84
N HIS A 22 -107.11 -11.39 -41.21
CA HIS A 22 -106.48 -11.48 -39.90
C HIS A 22 -107.47 -11.92 -38.81
N ASP A 23 -108.69 -11.36 -38.80
CA ASP A 23 -109.76 -11.74 -37.88
C ASP A 23 -110.21 -13.21 -38.08
N THR A 24 -109.98 -13.77 -39.26
CA THR A 24 -110.26 -15.19 -39.57
C THR A 24 -109.06 -16.12 -39.35
N GLY A 25 -107.97 -15.63 -38.77
CA GLY A 25 -106.83 -16.45 -38.35
C GLY A 25 -105.64 -16.45 -39.30
N LEU A 26 -105.58 -15.54 -40.28
CA LEU A 26 -104.35 -15.27 -41.01
C LEU A 26 -103.35 -14.57 -40.06
N GLU A 27 -102.18 -15.15 -39.80
CA GLU A 27 -101.19 -14.46 -38.97
C GLU A 27 -100.48 -13.33 -39.72
N HIS A 28 -100.14 -12.27 -38.99
CA HIS A 28 -99.35 -11.15 -39.50
C HIS A 28 -97.90 -11.57 -39.79
N PRO A 29 -97.26 -10.99 -40.82
CA PRO A 29 -95.89 -11.32 -41.15
C PRO A 29 -94.94 -10.79 -40.06
N LYS A 30 -94.12 -11.67 -39.50
CA LYS A 30 -93.10 -11.31 -38.50
C LYS A 30 -91.93 -10.58 -39.13
N LYS A 31 -91.38 -9.64 -38.36
CA LYS A 31 -90.14 -8.91 -38.66
C LYS A 31 -88.91 -9.79 -38.45
N LEU A 32 -87.88 -9.59 -39.26
CA LEU A 32 -86.65 -10.35 -39.21
C LEU A 32 -85.93 -10.19 -37.85
N ALA A 33 -85.57 -11.30 -37.21
CA ALA A 33 -84.89 -11.30 -35.92
C ALA A 33 -83.50 -10.63 -36.02
N GLY A 34 -83.25 -9.62 -35.17
CA GLY A 34 -82.01 -8.83 -35.18
C GLY A 34 -82.01 -7.63 -36.12
N ARG A 35 -83.01 -7.49 -37.00
CA ARG A 35 -83.23 -6.32 -37.89
C ARG A 35 -84.72 -5.97 -37.95
N SER A 36 -85.21 -5.30 -36.91
CA SER A 36 -86.63 -4.92 -36.74
C SER A 36 -87.14 -3.89 -37.77
N ASP A 37 -86.24 -3.38 -38.62
CA ASP A 37 -86.50 -2.49 -39.73
C ASP A 37 -86.77 -3.24 -41.06
N ILE A 38 -86.80 -4.58 -41.04
CA ILE A 38 -87.04 -5.41 -42.23
C ILE A 38 -88.17 -6.42 -41.95
N ASP A 39 -89.36 -6.14 -42.48
CA ASP A 39 -90.45 -7.09 -42.74
C ASP A 39 -90.67 -7.21 -44.27
N ILE A 40 -91.72 -7.93 -44.69
CA ILE A 40 -92.06 -8.07 -46.12
C ILE A 40 -92.29 -6.70 -46.78
N HIS A 41 -92.94 -5.75 -46.10
CA HIS A 41 -93.17 -4.40 -46.64
C HIS A 41 -91.85 -3.62 -46.80
N GLY A 42 -91.01 -3.63 -45.76
CA GLY A 42 -89.67 -3.05 -45.79
C GLY A 42 -88.72 -3.75 -46.76
N TRP A 43 -88.98 -5.01 -47.13
CA TRP A 43 -88.28 -5.72 -48.20
C TRP A 43 -88.75 -5.21 -49.57
N HIS A 44 -90.06 -5.13 -49.83
CA HIS A 44 -90.61 -4.60 -51.08
C HIS A 44 -90.12 -3.17 -51.37
N GLN A 45 -90.23 -2.26 -50.38
CA GLN A 45 -89.78 -0.89 -50.54
C GLN A 45 -88.30 -0.80 -50.96
N ARG A 46 -87.44 -1.65 -50.37
CA ARG A 46 -86.00 -1.65 -50.66
C ARG A 46 -85.67 -2.25 -52.02
N VAL A 47 -86.36 -3.32 -52.41
CA VAL A 47 -86.20 -3.94 -53.73
C VAL A 47 -86.59 -2.95 -54.82
N LEU A 48 -87.79 -2.34 -54.71
CA LEU A 48 -88.30 -1.40 -55.69
C LEU A 48 -87.53 -0.07 -55.74
N ALA A 49 -86.96 0.38 -54.61
CA ALA A 49 -86.11 1.57 -54.58
C ALA A 49 -84.75 1.38 -55.27
N LYS A 50 -84.27 0.13 -55.41
CA LYS A 50 -82.91 -0.18 -55.92
C LYS A 50 -82.88 -0.53 -57.41
N GLN A 51 -83.97 -1.02 -57.99
CA GLN A 51 -84.08 -1.36 -59.41
C GLN A 51 -85.50 -1.08 -59.96
N PRO A 52 -85.67 -0.35 -61.08
CA PRO A 52 -86.94 -0.32 -61.79
C PRO A 52 -87.14 -1.65 -62.53
N LEU A 53 -88.17 -2.43 -62.14
CA LEU A 53 -88.38 -3.79 -62.64
C LEU A 53 -88.95 -3.80 -64.08
N PRO A 54 -88.33 -4.51 -65.03
CA PRO A 54 -88.96 -4.87 -66.30
C PRO A 54 -89.95 -6.04 -66.14
N HIS A 55 -90.77 -6.29 -67.18
CA HIS A 55 -91.94 -7.19 -67.17
C HIS A 55 -91.69 -8.68 -66.80
N ASP A 56 -90.45 -9.12 -66.59
CA ASP A 56 -90.10 -10.44 -66.05
C ASP A 56 -89.23 -10.26 -64.78
N SER A 57 -89.85 -10.39 -63.60
CA SER A 57 -89.24 -10.10 -62.29
C SER A 57 -88.69 -11.34 -61.57
N SER A 58 -88.50 -12.46 -62.27
CA SER A 58 -88.09 -13.76 -61.69
C SER A 58 -86.70 -13.81 -61.07
N ASN A 59 -85.76 -12.92 -61.44
CA ASN A 59 -84.39 -12.94 -60.92
C ASN A 59 -83.98 -11.60 -60.28
N LEU A 60 -84.23 -11.47 -58.98
CA LEU A 60 -83.86 -10.29 -58.18
C LEU A 60 -82.41 -10.37 -57.65
N GLY A 61 -81.75 -11.53 -57.79
CA GLY A 61 -80.38 -11.77 -57.34
C GLY A 61 -80.27 -12.32 -55.92
N ARG A 62 -79.17 -13.06 -55.68
CA ARG A 62 -78.96 -13.90 -54.47
C ARG A 62 -79.16 -13.19 -53.13
N LEU A 63 -78.87 -11.89 -53.03
CA LEU A 63 -79.02 -11.14 -51.79
C LEU A 63 -80.49 -11.02 -51.38
N TRP A 64 -81.37 -10.69 -52.32
CA TRP A 64 -82.79 -10.51 -52.06
C TRP A 64 -83.48 -11.86 -51.85
N GLU A 65 -83.04 -12.89 -52.57
CA GLU A 65 -83.44 -14.29 -52.34
C GLU A 65 -83.07 -14.77 -50.92
N GLN A 66 -81.84 -14.47 -50.45
CA GLN A 66 -81.42 -14.82 -49.09
C GLN A 66 -82.25 -14.09 -48.03
N LEU A 67 -82.48 -12.78 -48.19
CA LEU A 67 -83.31 -12.01 -47.26
C LEU A 67 -84.77 -12.47 -47.27
N ALA A 68 -85.32 -12.82 -48.43
CA ALA A 68 -86.65 -13.43 -48.52
C ALA A 68 -86.68 -14.79 -47.80
N GLY A 69 -85.63 -15.60 -47.97
CA GLY A 69 -85.42 -16.86 -47.23
C GLY A 69 -85.44 -16.67 -45.72
N GLU A 70 -84.71 -15.68 -45.20
CA GLU A 70 -84.68 -15.38 -43.77
C GLU A 70 -86.04 -14.89 -43.24
N LEU A 71 -86.77 -14.09 -44.02
CA LEU A 71 -88.14 -13.68 -43.68
C LEU A 71 -89.10 -14.87 -43.63
N PHE A 72 -88.99 -15.81 -44.57
CA PHE A 72 -89.78 -17.04 -44.56
C PHE A 72 -89.42 -17.95 -43.39
N MET A 73 -88.13 -18.09 -43.07
CA MET A 73 -87.67 -18.83 -41.90
C MET A 73 -88.20 -18.23 -40.58
N THR A 74 -88.34 -16.91 -40.52
CA THR A 74 -88.89 -16.22 -39.34
C THR A 74 -90.38 -16.52 -39.15
N ASN A 75 -91.09 -16.80 -40.24
CA ASN A 75 -92.52 -17.12 -40.23
C ASN A 75 -92.79 -18.63 -40.33
N LEU A 76 -91.74 -19.47 -40.28
CA LEU A 76 -91.83 -20.92 -40.43
C LEU A 76 -92.76 -21.56 -39.40
N ASP A 77 -92.77 -21.07 -38.17
CA ASP A 77 -93.60 -21.65 -37.10
C ASP A 77 -95.09 -21.26 -37.19
N GLN A 78 -95.47 -20.37 -38.13
CA GLN A 78 -96.86 -19.93 -38.31
C GLN A 78 -97.64 -20.91 -39.21
N PRO A 79 -98.77 -21.46 -38.73
CA PRO A 79 -99.52 -22.47 -39.50
C PRO A 79 -100.15 -21.91 -40.79
N LEU A 80 -100.61 -20.65 -40.75
CA LEU A 80 -101.13 -19.87 -41.86
C LEU A 80 -100.73 -18.42 -41.66
N TRP A 81 -99.97 -17.85 -42.59
CA TRP A 81 -99.57 -16.45 -42.53
C TRP A 81 -99.59 -15.82 -43.91
N GLY A 82 -99.60 -14.49 -43.95
CA GLY A 82 -99.59 -13.77 -45.20
C GLY A 82 -99.27 -12.30 -45.00
N TRP A 83 -99.12 -11.59 -46.11
CA TRP A 83 -98.91 -10.15 -46.09
C TRP A 83 -99.82 -9.47 -47.11
N SER A 84 -100.12 -8.21 -46.84
CA SER A 84 -100.82 -7.33 -47.77
C SER A 84 -99.98 -6.11 -48.04
N ASP A 85 -99.60 -5.92 -49.30
CA ASP A 85 -98.80 -4.79 -49.72
C ASP A 85 -98.99 -4.51 -51.21
N PRO A 86 -99.41 -3.28 -51.59
CA PRO A 86 -99.51 -2.89 -52.99
C PRO A 86 -98.24 -3.11 -53.82
N ASN A 87 -97.08 -3.02 -53.17
CA ASN A 87 -95.78 -3.22 -53.81
C ASN A 87 -95.48 -4.68 -54.17
N SER A 88 -96.35 -5.63 -53.77
CA SER A 88 -96.21 -7.04 -54.17
C SER A 88 -96.59 -7.24 -55.64
N ALA A 89 -97.45 -6.40 -56.23
CA ALA A 89 -97.93 -6.52 -57.60
C ALA A 89 -96.80 -6.66 -58.66
N PRO A 90 -95.77 -5.79 -58.72
CA PRO A 90 -94.66 -5.95 -59.67
C PRO A 90 -93.74 -7.16 -59.36
N LEU A 91 -93.88 -7.77 -58.19
CA LEU A 91 -92.99 -8.83 -57.67
C LEU A 91 -93.69 -10.20 -57.57
N LEU A 92 -94.88 -10.36 -58.16
CA LEU A 92 -95.65 -11.59 -58.11
C LEU A 92 -94.90 -12.79 -58.70
N ASP A 93 -94.20 -12.61 -59.83
CA ASP A 93 -93.45 -13.70 -60.48
C ASP A 93 -92.31 -14.21 -59.61
N PHE A 94 -91.55 -13.30 -58.97
CA PHE A 94 -90.53 -13.66 -58.00
C PHE A 94 -91.10 -14.54 -56.89
N TRP A 95 -92.19 -14.09 -56.25
CA TRP A 95 -92.81 -14.85 -55.16
C TRP A 95 -93.39 -16.18 -55.64
N CYS A 96 -93.89 -16.24 -56.88
CA CYS A 96 -94.42 -17.47 -57.48
C CYS A 96 -93.35 -18.55 -57.62
N GLU A 97 -92.15 -18.16 -58.06
CA GLU A 97 -90.99 -19.04 -58.21
C GLU A 97 -90.29 -19.35 -56.88
N PHE A 98 -90.30 -18.40 -55.94
CA PHE A 98 -89.61 -18.50 -54.66
C PHE A 98 -90.12 -19.67 -53.80
N ASP A 99 -91.44 -19.84 -53.66
CA ASP A 99 -92.03 -20.97 -52.96
C ASP A 99 -93.32 -21.44 -53.68
N PRO A 100 -93.41 -22.73 -54.09
CA PRO A 100 -94.58 -23.26 -54.80
C PRO A 100 -95.86 -23.30 -53.94
N GLN A 101 -95.76 -23.15 -52.61
CA GLN A 101 -96.90 -23.22 -51.69
C GLN A 101 -97.58 -21.86 -51.47
N ILE A 102 -96.99 -20.75 -51.94
CA ILE A 102 -97.63 -19.43 -51.87
C ILE A 102 -98.84 -19.40 -52.80
N ARG A 103 -99.95 -18.89 -52.27
CA ARG A 103 -101.17 -18.55 -53.01
C ARG A 103 -101.35 -17.04 -53.06
N PHE A 104 -101.89 -16.53 -54.16
CA PHE A 104 -101.91 -15.10 -54.48
C PHE A 104 -103.32 -14.56 -54.57
N LEU A 105 -103.71 -13.74 -53.59
CA LEU A 105 -105.00 -13.07 -53.56
C LEU A 105 -104.86 -11.68 -54.19
N LEU A 106 -105.42 -11.52 -55.38
CA LEU A 106 -105.34 -10.32 -56.19
C LEU A 106 -106.67 -9.55 -56.05
N ILE A 107 -106.67 -8.50 -55.23
CA ILE A 107 -107.88 -7.72 -54.96
C ILE A 107 -108.04 -6.64 -56.03
N HIS A 108 -109.01 -6.78 -56.91
CA HIS A 108 -109.32 -5.77 -57.93
C HIS A 108 -110.15 -4.64 -57.32
N ILE A 109 -109.65 -3.41 -57.43
CA ILE A 109 -110.37 -2.21 -57.01
C ILE A 109 -110.74 -1.45 -58.28
N PRO A 110 -112.04 -1.22 -58.57
CA PRO A 110 -112.44 -0.46 -59.74
C PRO A 110 -111.85 0.95 -59.73
N LEU A 111 -111.49 1.48 -60.91
CA LEU A 111 -110.90 2.83 -61.00
C LEU A 111 -111.83 3.91 -60.42
N ARG A 112 -113.15 3.75 -60.61
CA ARG A 112 -114.17 4.62 -60.03
C ARG A 112 -114.02 4.74 -58.52
N ASP A 113 -113.88 3.62 -57.83
CA ASP A 113 -113.87 3.62 -56.37
C ASP A 113 -112.56 4.22 -55.84
N ALA A 114 -111.44 3.97 -56.53
CA ALA A 114 -110.17 4.61 -56.22
C ALA A 114 -110.23 6.14 -56.38
N LEU A 115 -110.87 6.65 -57.44
CA LEU A 115 -111.07 8.08 -57.66
C LEU A 115 -112.05 8.70 -56.66
N ALA A 116 -113.16 8.01 -56.37
CA ALA A 116 -114.18 8.49 -55.43
C ALA A 116 -113.63 8.62 -54.01
N HIS A 117 -112.77 7.69 -53.58
CA HIS A 117 -112.10 7.78 -52.30
C HIS A 117 -111.12 8.97 -52.26
N ALA A 118 -110.32 9.15 -53.30
CA ALA A 118 -109.34 10.23 -53.35
C ALA A 118 -109.99 11.64 -53.37
N MET A 119 -111.24 11.75 -53.83
CA MET A 119 -112.04 12.99 -53.72
C MET A 119 -112.52 13.31 -52.30
N ALA A 120 -112.63 12.31 -51.43
CA ALA A 120 -113.17 12.46 -50.07
C ALA A 120 -112.08 12.83 -49.03
N GLU A 121 -110.80 12.81 -49.41
CA GLU A 121 -109.69 13.18 -48.53
C GLU A 121 -109.50 14.70 -48.41
N VAL A 122 -109.09 15.19 -47.24
CA VAL A 122 -109.08 16.62 -46.86
C VAL A 122 -107.73 17.31 -47.11
N THR A 123 -106.80 16.69 -47.85
CA THR A 123 -105.43 17.20 -48.07
C THR A 123 -104.89 16.80 -49.44
N PRO A 124 -103.76 17.39 -49.91
CA PRO A 124 -103.55 18.43 -50.96
C PRO A 124 -104.29 18.18 -52.32
N PRO A 125 -104.04 18.92 -53.44
CA PRO A 125 -104.84 18.75 -54.66
C PRO A 125 -104.72 17.33 -55.26
N LEU A 126 -105.87 16.75 -55.61
CA LEU A 126 -106.01 15.43 -56.25
C LEU A 126 -105.30 15.41 -57.62
N ASP A 127 -104.23 14.62 -57.76
CA ASP A 127 -103.56 14.35 -59.04
C ASP A 127 -104.14 13.08 -59.68
N VAL A 128 -105.15 13.29 -60.52
CA VAL A 128 -105.90 12.22 -61.20
C VAL A 128 -104.99 11.42 -62.15
N GLU A 129 -104.10 12.08 -62.90
CA GLU A 129 -103.30 11.41 -63.94
C GLU A 129 -102.29 10.42 -63.35
N THR A 130 -101.63 10.79 -62.25
CA THR A 130 -100.72 9.90 -61.53
C THR A 130 -101.46 8.69 -60.95
N LEU A 131 -102.67 8.89 -60.39
CA LEU A 131 -103.47 7.82 -59.82
C LEU A 131 -103.93 6.81 -60.89
N VAL A 132 -104.46 7.27 -62.03
CA VAL A 132 -104.89 6.37 -63.12
C VAL A 132 -103.72 5.54 -63.63
N LYS A 133 -102.55 6.16 -63.83
CA LYS A 133 -101.35 5.45 -64.32
C LYS A 133 -100.87 4.36 -63.36
N GLN A 134 -100.89 4.65 -62.06
CA GLN A 134 -100.57 3.65 -61.02
C GLN A 134 -101.59 2.51 -61.03
N TRP A 135 -102.88 2.84 -61.15
CA TRP A 135 -103.97 1.88 -61.22
C TRP A 135 -103.83 0.94 -62.42
N GLU A 136 -103.58 1.47 -63.62
CA GLU A 136 -103.37 0.67 -64.83
C GLU A 136 -102.18 -0.27 -64.67
N THR A 137 -101.06 0.26 -64.18
CA THR A 137 -99.80 -0.51 -64.02
C THR A 137 -100.00 -1.68 -63.05
N THR A 138 -100.55 -1.42 -61.87
CA THR A 138 -100.77 -2.44 -60.84
C THR A 138 -101.74 -3.52 -61.31
N HIS A 139 -102.86 -3.14 -61.90
CA HIS A 139 -103.85 -4.11 -62.36
C HIS A 139 -103.40 -4.90 -63.58
N GLN A 140 -102.55 -4.34 -64.46
CA GLN A 140 -101.92 -5.11 -65.54
C GLN A 140 -101.00 -6.21 -65.01
N TYR A 141 -100.22 -5.96 -63.94
CA TYR A 141 -99.41 -7.00 -63.30
C TYR A 141 -100.29 -8.13 -62.76
N MET A 142 -101.36 -7.77 -62.04
CA MET A 142 -102.28 -8.74 -61.45
C MET A 142 -102.99 -9.58 -62.52
N LEU A 143 -103.53 -8.96 -63.57
CA LEU A 143 -104.20 -9.67 -64.66
C LEU A 143 -103.26 -10.64 -65.38
N ARG A 144 -102.06 -10.17 -65.75
CA ARG A 144 -101.06 -11.02 -66.41
C ARG A 144 -100.65 -12.21 -65.53
N PHE A 145 -100.54 -11.99 -64.22
CA PHE A 145 -100.22 -13.05 -63.28
C PHE A 145 -101.36 -14.07 -63.15
N GLN A 146 -102.61 -13.60 -63.01
CA GLN A 146 -103.81 -14.45 -62.94
C GLN A 146 -103.91 -15.39 -64.15
N LEU A 147 -103.71 -14.84 -65.36
CA LEU A 147 -103.80 -15.61 -66.60
C LEU A 147 -102.69 -16.67 -66.73
N ARG A 148 -101.51 -16.44 -66.15
CA ARG A 148 -100.39 -17.41 -66.16
C ARG A 148 -100.50 -18.46 -65.05
N HIS A 149 -101.08 -18.10 -63.90
CA HIS A 149 -101.12 -18.94 -62.70
C HIS A 149 -102.53 -19.13 -62.11
N PRO A 150 -103.55 -19.51 -62.90
CA PRO A 150 -104.95 -19.51 -62.45
C PRO A 150 -105.25 -20.49 -61.32
N THR A 151 -104.43 -21.53 -61.12
CA THR A 151 -104.59 -22.50 -60.03
C THR A 151 -103.99 -22.03 -58.70
N ARG A 152 -103.14 -21.00 -58.73
CA ARG A 152 -102.43 -20.47 -57.55
C ARG A 152 -102.81 -19.02 -57.22
N SER A 153 -103.57 -18.37 -58.09
CA SER A 153 -104.00 -16.98 -57.93
C SER A 153 -105.51 -16.85 -58.06
N LEU A 154 -106.07 -15.93 -57.27
CA LEU A 154 -107.49 -15.61 -57.22
C LEU A 154 -107.61 -14.11 -57.42
N LEU A 155 -108.12 -13.72 -58.58
CA LEU A 155 -108.51 -12.35 -58.88
C LEU A 155 -109.97 -12.16 -58.47
N ILE A 156 -110.22 -11.24 -57.53
CA ILE A 156 -111.56 -10.98 -57.01
C ILE A 156 -111.79 -9.48 -56.85
N PRO A 157 -112.99 -8.94 -57.20
CA PRO A 157 -113.31 -7.54 -56.96
C PRO A 157 -113.46 -7.27 -55.45
N ALA A 158 -112.94 -6.12 -55.00
CA ALA A 158 -112.96 -5.73 -53.59
C ALA A 158 -114.39 -5.69 -53.02
N ALA A 159 -115.36 -5.23 -53.82
CA ALA A 159 -116.77 -5.23 -53.43
C ALA A 159 -117.29 -6.63 -53.08
N ALA A 160 -116.89 -7.68 -53.82
CA ALA A 160 -117.33 -9.04 -53.51
C ALA A 160 -116.80 -9.54 -52.16
N ALA A 161 -115.58 -9.17 -51.78
CA ALA A 161 -115.02 -9.50 -50.48
C ALA A 161 -115.60 -8.65 -49.33
N LEU A 162 -115.98 -7.39 -49.59
CA LEU A 162 -116.48 -6.46 -48.59
C LEU A 162 -117.99 -6.60 -48.34
N ASP A 163 -118.79 -6.79 -49.40
CA ASP A 163 -120.24 -6.87 -49.31
C ASP A 163 -120.71 -8.29 -48.90
N GLN A 164 -119.92 -9.32 -49.23
CA GLN A 164 -120.20 -10.73 -48.89
C GLN A 164 -118.99 -11.40 -48.21
N PRO A 165 -118.56 -10.92 -47.03
CA PRO A 165 -117.35 -11.41 -46.36
C PRO A 165 -117.45 -12.88 -45.96
N LEU A 166 -118.66 -13.35 -45.61
CA LEU A 166 -118.94 -14.74 -45.26
C LEU A 166 -118.70 -15.71 -46.42
N ASP A 167 -119.17 -15.35 -47.61
CA ASP A 167 -119.04 -16.16 -48.82
C ASP A 167 -117.60 -16.15 -49.32
N PHE A 168 -116.94 -14.99 -49.25
CA PHE A 168 -115.53 -14.85 -49.58
C PHE A 168 -114.62 -15.76 -48.73
N VAL A 169 -114.75 -15.71 -47.41
CA VAL A 169 -113.94 -16.57 -46.51
C VAL A 169 -114.30 -18.04 -46.69
N SER A 170 -115.58 -18.35 -46.89
CA SER A 170 -116.03 -19.72 -47.17
C SER A 170 -115.45 -20.28 -48.48
N TYR A 171 -115.32 -19.45 -49.52
CA TYR A 171 -114.68 -19.81 -50.79
C TYR A 171 -113.21 -20.17 -50.57
N LEU A 172 -112.46 -19.34 -49.84
CA LEU A 172 -111.04 -19.59 -49.55
C LEU A 172 -110.82 -20.89 -48.75
N ILE A 173 -111.69 -21.18 -47.78
CA ILE A 173 -111.62 -22.41 -46.99
C ILE A 173 -111.89 -23.64 -47.87
N LYS A 174 -112.97 -23.61 -48.67
CA LYS A 174 -113.42 -24.77 -49.45
C LYS A 174 -112.58 -25.03 -50.70
N ASN A 175 -112.34 -23.99 -51.51
CA ASN A 175 -111.76 -24.15 -52.84
C ASN A 175 -110.23 -24.09 -52.82
N TRP A 176 -109.65 -23.34 -51.88
CA TRP A 176 -108.20 -23.24 -51.71
C TRP A 176 -107.64 -24.05 -50.55
N ASN A 177 -108.49 -24.74 -49.79
CA ASN A 177 -108.11 -25.57 -48.64
C ASN A 177 -107.22 -24.81 -47.64
N ILE A 178 -107.56 -23.54 -47.39
CA ILE A 178 -106.85 -22.67 -46.46
C ILE A 178 -107.51 -22.80 -45.08
N PRO A 179 -106.75 -23.02 -43.99
CA PRO A 179 -107.29 -23.24 -42.65
C PRO A 179 -107.71 -21.93 -41.97
N LEU A 180 -108.62 -21.17 -42.59
CA LEU A 180 -109.25 -19.99 -41.97
C LEU A 180 -110.43 -20.41 -41.08
N ASN A 181 -110.71 -19.59 -40.06
CA ASN A 181 -111.88 -19.69 -39.22
C ASN A 181 -113.10 -19.14 -39.95
N LYS A 182 -114.27 -19.76 -39.76
CA LYS A 182 -115.53 -19.22 -40.30
C LYS A 182 -115.90 -17.93 -39.57
N LEU A 183 -116.39 -16.95 -40.32
CA LEU A 183 -116.92 -15.70 -39.79
C LEU A 183 -118.31 -15.89 -39.18
N ASP A 184 -118.63 -15.05 -38.19
CA ASP A 184 -119.97 -14.93 -37.60
C ASP A 184 -120.89 -14.12 -38.53
N GLU A 185 -122.19 -14.45 -38.58
CA GLU A 185 -123.19 -13.76 -39.42
C GLU A 185 -123.34 -12.28 -39.02
N THR A 186 -122.95 -11.91 -37.81
CA THR A 186 -122.97 -10.52 -37.32
C THR A 186 -121.69 -9.74 -37.60
N TYR A 187 -120.71 -10.31 -38.31
CA TYR A 187 -119.45 -9.63 -38.58
C TYR A 187 -119.68 -8.36 -39.42
N GLN A 188 -119.22 -7.23 -38.92
CA GLN A 188 -119.29 -5.94 -39.61
C GLN A 188 -117.89 -5.50 -40.01
N ILE A 189 -117.69 -5.30 -41.32
CA ILE A 189 -116.43 -4.78 -41.82
C ILE A 189 -116.34 -3.29 -41.54
N ALA A 190 -115.23 -2.84 -40.96
CA ALA A 190 -114.96 -1.44 -40.68
C ALA A 190 -114.51 -0.70 -41.95
N TYR A 191 -115.42 -0.55 -42.91
CA TYR A 191 -115.18 0.14 -44.18
C TYR A 191 -116.35 1.06 -44.50
N SER A 192 -116.07 2.35 -44.69
CA SER A 192 -117.05 3.31 -45.21
C SER A 192 -116.84 3.46 -46.70
N ALA A 193 -117.88 3.13 -47.47
CA ALA A 193 -117.96 3.48 -48.88
C ALA A 193 -117.81 5.01 -49.07
N PRO A 194 -117.16 5.46 -50.16
CA PRO A 194 -117.21 6.87 -50.57
C PRO A 194 -118.66 7.33 -50.81
N ASP A 195 -118.93 8.62 -50.58
CA ASP A 195 -120.27 9.22 -50.84
C ASP A 195 -120.67 9.02 -52.31
N GLU A 196 -121.97 8.84 -52.55
CA GLU A 196 -122.55 8.63 -53.88
C GLU A 196 -122.27 9.81 -54.83
N VAL A 197 -122.13 11.03 -54.28
CA VAL A 197 -121.70 12.21 -55.04
C VAL A 197 -120.27 12.04 -55.57
N ALA A 198 -119.35 11.52 -54.74
CA ALA A 198 -117.96 11.28 -55.13
C ALA A 198 -117.86 10.13 -56.15
N ARG A 199 -118.65 9.06 -55.98
CA ARG A 199 -118.75 7.96 -56.96
C ARG A 199 -119.24 8.43 -58.32
N TYR A 200 -120.27 9.27 -58.36
CA TYR A 200 -120.78 9.84 -59.60
C TYR A 200 -119.73 10.69 -60.33
N LEU A 201 -119.01 11.54 -59.60
CA LEU A 201 -117.93 12.35 -60.18
C LEU A 201 -116.77 11.48 -60.68
N ALA A 202 -116.45 10.42 -59.95
CA ALA A 202 -115.45 9.45 -60.36
C ALA A 202 -115.85 8.68 -61.63
N ASP A 203 -117.11 8.25 -61.76
CA ASP A 203 -117.64 7.63 -62.98
C ASP A 203 -117.43 8.53 -64.21
N ARG A 204 -117.72 9.82 -64.06
CA ARG A 204 -117.49 10.81 -65.13
C ARG A 204 -116.02 11.03 -65.48
N LEU A 205 -115.12 10.86 -64.51
CA LEU A 205 -113.69 10.93 -64.77
C LEU A 205 -113.17 9.65 -65.45
N CYS A 206 -113.70 8.47 -65.09
CA CYS A 206 -113.32 7.22 -65.74
C CYS A 206 -113.58 7.22 -67.25
N GLU A 207 -114.62 7.92 -67.73
CA GLU A 207 -114.90 8.13 -69.17
C GLU A 207 -113.73 8.77 -69.93
N GLN A 208 -112.83 9.48 -69.25
CA GLN A 208 -111.68 10.16 -69.87
C GLN A 208 -110.45 9.25 -70.07
N TYR A 209 -110.49 8.00 -69.58
CA TYR A 209 -109.37 7.05 -69.62
C TYR A 209 -109.79 5.70 -70.26
N PRO A 210 -109.90 5.63 -71.60
CA PRO A 210 -110.38 4.43 -72.31
C PRO A 210 -109.50 3.18 -72.10
N HIS A 211 -108.19 3.37 -71.88
CA HIS A 211 -107.26 2.27 -71.62
C HIS A 211 -107.55 1.59 -70.27
N ALA A 212 -107.79 2.38 -69.23
CA ALA A 212 -108.20 1.86 -67.93
C ALA A 212 -109.57 1.16 -67.98
N GLN A 213 -110.51 1.66 -68.79
CA GLN A 213 -111.80 1.00 -69.01
C GLN A 213 -111.65 -0.34 -69.72
N ALA A 214 -110.82 -0.43 -70.76
CA ALA A 214 -110.53 -1.69 -71.45
C ALA A 214 -109.92 -2.72 -70.49
N LEU A 215 -108.96 -2.28 -69.67
CA LEU A 215 -108.36 -3.14 -68.64
C LEU A 215 -109.39 -3.57 -67.58
N THR A 216 -110.33 -2.72 -67.20
CA THR A 216 -111.42 -3.07 -66.27
C THR A 216 -112.26 -4.22 -66.83
N LEU A 217 -112.64 -4.17 -68.11
CA LEU A 217 -113.39 -5.25 -68.75
C LEU A 217 -112.57 -6.55 -68.82
N GLU A 218 -111.27 -6.47 -69.08
CA GLU A 218 -110.39 -7.64 -69.06
C GLU A 218 -110.29 -8.27 -67.66
N LEU A 219 -110.15 -7.46 -66.61
CA LEU A 219 -110.16 -7.91 -65.22
C LEU A 219 -111.49 -8.54 -64.84
N GLU A 220 -112.60 -7.91 -65.23
CA GLU A 220 -113.95 -8.44 -64.99
C GLU A 220 -114.19 -9.78 -65.69
N SER A 221 -113.54 -10.03 -66.82
CA SER A 221 -113.61 -11.32 -67.52
C SER A 221 -112.72 -12.40 -66.92
N ALA A 222 -111.64 -12.01 -66.22
CA ALA A 222 -110.67 -12.92 -65.62
C ALA A 222 -110.89 -13.16 -64.12
N GLN A 223 -111.80 -12.41 -63.50
CA GLN A 223 -112.12 -12.53 -62.08
C GLN A 223 -112.97 -13.77 -61.79
N GLU A 224 -112.83 -14.28 -60.59
CA GLU A 224 -113.63 -15.39 -60.09
C GLU A 224 -114.93 -14.88 -59.46
N LEU A 225 -116.03 -15.56 -59.74
CA LEU A 225 -117.34 -15.26 -59.16
C LEU A 225 -117.58 -16.14 -57.91
N LEU A 226 -117.78 -15.51 -56.75
CA LEU A 226 -117.97 -16.21 -55.48
C LEU A 226 -119.29 -17.01 -55.38
N SER A 227 -120.28 -16.68 -56.21
CA SER A 227 -121.57 -17.37 -56.29
C SER A 227 -122.15 -17.35 -57.72
N GLU A 228 -122.71 -18.46 -58.20
CA GLU A 228 -123.55 -18.47 -59.41
C GLU A 228 -124.89 -17.81 -59.09
N THR A 229 -124.88 -16.48 -59.10
CA THR A 229 -126.10 -15.68 -59.09
C THR A 229 -126.02 -14.71 -60.25
N ASP A 230 -126.64 -15.12 -61.37
CA ASP A 230 -127.24 -14.20 -62.32
C ASP A 230 -128.02 -13.15 -61.55
N VAL A 231 -127.93 -11.88 -61.97
CA VAL A 231 -129.10 -11.02 -62.26
C VAL A 231 -128.70 -9.53 -62.25
N ILE A 232 -128.72 -9.01 -63.48
CA ILE A 232 -129.40 -7.77 -63.89
C ILE A 232 -128.74 -6.45 -63.47
N THR A 233 -127.96 -5.95 -64.44
CA THR A 233 -127.97 -4.56 -64.90
C THR A 233 -129.38 -3.96 -64.88
N ASP A 234 -129.70 -3.18 -63.86
CA ASP A 234 -130.69 -2.09 -63.97
C ASP A 234 -130.57 -1.21 -62.74
N LYS A 235 -129.81 -0.11 -62.84
CA LYS A 235 -129.92 1.00 -61.86
C LYS A 235 -129.36 2.35 -62.31
N VAL A 236 -129.29 2.61 -63.61
CA VAL A 236 -128.93 3.95 -64.15
C VAL A 236 -130.04 5.00 -63.91
N ALA A 237 -131.21 4.60 -63.36
CA ALA A 237 -132.33 5.50 -63.12
C ALA A 237 -132.58 5.91 -61.65
N GLN A 238 -131.83 5.38 -60.67
CA GLN A 238 -131.99 5.74 -59.24
C GLN A 238 -130.89 6.68 -58.70
N ASP A 239 -129.78 6.88 -59.42
CA ASP A 239 -128.61 7.63 -58.94
C ASP A 239 -128.86 9.12 -58.66
N LEU A 240 -129.58 9.85 -59.52
CA LEU A 240 -129.75 11.29 -59.34
C LEU A 240 -130.59 11.65 -58.10
N SER A 241 -131.54 10.80 -57.73
CA SER A 241 -132.39 11.04 -56.56
C SER A 241 -131.62 10.91 -55.24
N VAL A 242 -130.69 9.95 -55.18
CA VAL A 242 -129.80 9.73 -54.05
C VAL A 242 -128.76 10.86 -53.98
N ILE A 243 -128.18 11.26 -55.11
CA ILE A 243 -127.25 12.40 -55.20
C ILE A 243 -127.91 13.72 -54.76
N ILE A 244 -129.15 13.99 -55.18
CA ILE A 244 -129.88 15.19 -54.76
C ILE A 244 -130.21 15.14 -53.26
N HIS A 245 -130.50 13.95 -52.73
CA HIS A 245 -130.74 13.78 -51.30
C HIS A 245 -129.46 14.05 -50.49
N SER A 246 -128.32 13.47 -50.88
CA SER A 246 -127.01 13.73 -50.28
C SER A 246 -126.62 15.21 -50.37
N TYR A 247 -126.87 15.87 -51.51
CA TYR A 247 -126.63 17.30 -51.68
C TYR A 247 -127.53 18.19 -50.78
N ARG A 248 -128.81 17.82 -50.60
CA ARG A 248 -129.71 18.53 -49.67
C ARG A 248 -129.30 18.31 -48.21
N GLN A 249 -128.90 17.09 -47.85
CA GLN A 249 -128.39 16.78 -46.52
C GLN A 249 -127.12 17.60 -46.21
N LEU A 250 -126.24 17.80 -47.19
CA LEU A 250 -125.08 18.70 -47.07
C LEU A 250 -125.50 20.17 -46.87
N CYS A 251 -126.55 20.63 -47.56
CA CYS A 251 -127.08 22.00 -47.36
C CYS A 251 -127.71 22.19 -45.96
N ASP A 252 -128.48 21.22 -45.49
CA ASP A 252 -129.10 21.27 -44.15
C ASP A 252 -128.04 21.19 -43.03
N GLN A 253 -127.00 20.36 -43.21
CA GLN A 253 -125.83 20.33 -42.32
C GLN A 253 -125.08 21.67 -42.32
N SER A 254 -124.95 22.34 -43.46
CA SER A 254 -124.33 23.68 -43.53
C SER A 254 -125.11 24.70 -42.69
N HIS A 255 -126.44 24.66 -42.72
CA HIS A 255 -127.27 25.59 -41.95
C HIS A 255 -127.27 25.28 -40.44
N GLN A 256 -127.24 24.00 -40.06
CA GLN A 256 -127.03 23.59 -38.66
C GLN A 256 -125.63 23.97 -38.16
N LEU A 257 -124.61 23.90 -39.03
CA LEU A 257 -123.25 24.35 -38.74
C LEU A 257 -123.17 25.87 -38.55
N GLU A 258 -123.99 26.68 -39.24
CA GLU A 258 -124.08 28.14 -39.00
C GLU A 258 -124.68 28.47 -37.63
N GLN A 259 -125.73 27.79 -37.20
CA GLN A 259 -126.29 27.96 -35.85
C GLN A 259 -125.32 27.48 -34.77
N ALA A 260 -124.70 26.32 -34.97
CA ALA A 260 -123.64 25.82 -34.11
C ALA A 260 -122.42 26.75 -34.14
N ALA A 261 -122.14 27.47 -35.24
CA ALA A 261 -121.05 28.45 -35.31
C ALA A 261 -121.32 29.70 -34.46
N LEU A 262 -122.57 30.12 -34.31
CA LEU A 262 -122.94 31.26 -33.45
C LEU A 262 -122.83 30.90 -31.95
N GLU A 263 -123.31 29.71 -31.56
CA GLU A 263 -123.10 29.16 -30.21
C GLU A 263 -121.62 28.86 -29.95
N ARG A 264 -120.91 28.32 -30.94
CA ARG A 264 -119.45 28.12 -30.89
C ARG A 264 -118.71 29.44 -30.82
N LYS A 265 -119.20 30.55 -31.38
CA LYS A 265 -118.58 31.87 -31.26
C LYS A 265 -118.67 32.40 -29.83
N THR A 266 -119.83 32.28 -29.19
CA THR A 266 -119.99 32.67 -27.78
C THR A 266 -119.23 31.75 -26.82
N ALA A 267 -119.22 30.44 -27.09
CA ALA A 267 -118.35 29.50 -26.38
C ALA A 267 -116.86 29.74 -26.69
N GLN A 268 -116.50 30.17 -27.91
CA GLN A 268 -115.13 30.55 -28.30
C GLN A 268 -114.70 31.80 -27.56
N ASP A 269 -115.53 32.81 -27.38
CA ASP A 269 -115.16 34.01 -26.63
C ASP A 269 -114.88 33.66 -25.15
N HIS A 270 -115.66 32.73 -24.56
CA HIS A 270 -115.42 32.24 -23.20
C HIS A 270 -114.21 31.30 -23.10
N ILE A 271 -114.04 30.40 -24.07
CA ILE A 271 -112.85 29.56 -24.22
C ILE A 271 -111.62 30.43 -24.51
N GLN A 272 -111.74 31.58 -25.19
CA GLN A 272 -110.65 32.49 -25.48
C GLN A 272 -110.16 33.16 -24.20
N GLN A 273 -111.08 33.58 -23.32
CA GLN A 273 -110.72 34.04 -21.97
C GLN A 273 -110.01 32.95 -21.15
N LEU A 274 -110.54 31.72 -21.16
CA LEU A 274 -109.90 30.58 -20.49
C LEU A 274 -108.55 30.21 -21.13
N ILE A 275 -108.40 30.33 -22.45
CA ILE A 275 -107.15 30.12 -23.18
C ILE A 275 -106.15 31.21 -22.80
N GLU A 276 -106.56 32.46 -22.61
CA GLU A 276 -105.66 33.54 -22.17
C GLU A 276 -105.16 33.30 -20.75
N GLU A 277 -106.03 32.87 -19.83
CA GLU A 277 -105.64 32.46 -18.47
C GLU A 277 -104.75 31.21 -18.48
N HIS A 278 -105.08 30.19 -19.27
CA HIS A 278 -104.27 28.98 -19.43
C HIS A 278 -102.97 29.23 -20.18
N ALA A 279 -102.90 30.22 -21.07
CA ALA A 279 -101.67 30.62 -21.76
C ALA A 279 -100.70 31.28 -20.80
N ILE A 280 -101.19 32.16 -19.91
CA ILE A 280 -100.38 32.74 -18.83
C ILE A 280 -99.89 31.63 -17.89
N LEU A 281 -100.77 30.68 -17.52
CA LEU A 281 -100.39 29.55 -16.67
C LEU A 281 -99.39 28.60 -17.35
N ALA A 282 -99.56 28.31 -18.63
CA ALA A 282 -98.64 27.49 -19.43
C ALA A 282 -97.29 28.17 -19.59
N GLN A 283 -97.25 29.49 -19.82
CA GLN A 283 -96.02 30.27 -19.90
C GLN A 283 -95.25 30.25 -18.58
N ASN A 284 -95.95 30.28 -17.44
CA ASN A 284 -95.35 30.12 -16.12
C ASN A 284 -94.79 28.70 -15.89
N TYR A 285 -95.52 27.65 -16.28
CA TYR A 285 -95.01 26.27 -16.19
C TYR A 285 -93.83 26.02 -17.13
N GLN A 286 -93.83 26.62 -18.32
CA GLN A 286 -92.75 26.49 -19.29
C GLN A 286 -91.47 27.14 -18.77
N LYS A 287 -91.58 28.31 -18.14
CA LYS A 287 -90.47 28.97 -17.47
C LYS A 287 -89.90 28.13 -16.32
N GLN A 288 -90.77 27.52 -15.50
CA GLN A 288 -90.32 26.58 -14.44
C GLN A 288 -89.60 25.35 -14.99
N ILE A 289 -90.07 24.76 -16.09
CA ILE A 289 -89.42 23.61 -16.72
C ILE A 289 -88.05 24.02 -17.30
N GLU A 290 -87.95 25.23 -17.85
CA GLU A 290 -86.69 25.76 -18.38
C GLU A 290 -85.67 26.04 -17.27
N ASP A 291 -86.11 26.60 -16.14
CA ASP A 291 -85.28 26.80 -14.94
C ASP A 291 -84.79 25.46 -14.37
N ILE A 292 -85.67 24.46 -14.26
CA ILE A 292 -85.32 23.10 -13.80
C ILE A 292 -84.33 22.41 -14.76
N ASN A 293 -84.51 22.58 -16.08
CA ASN A 293 -83.61 22.00 -17.06
C ASN A 293 -82.24 22.69 -17.06
N GLN A 294 -82.16 24.01 -16.81
CA GLN A 294 -80.91 24.70 -16.59
C GLN A 294 -80.20 24.23 -15.30
N GLU A 295 -80.94 24.04 -14.20
CA GLU A 295 -80.39 23.52 -12.94
C GLU A 295 -79.88 22.08 -13.10
N LYS A 296 -80.61 21.23 -13.83
CA LYS A 296 -80.17 19.86 -14.17
C LYS A 296 -78.94 19.84 -15.07
N SER A 297 -78.87 20.74 -16.06
CA SER A 297 -77.70 20.88 -16.95
C SER A 297 -76.45 21.31 -16.19
N THR A 298 -76.57 22.29 -15.30
CA THR A 298 -75.47 22.76 -14.45
C THR A 298 -75.00 21.71 -13.45
N LEU A 299 -75.93 20.95 -12.84
CA LEU A 299 -75.58 19.80 -11.98
C LEU A 299 -74.90 18.67 -12.75
N THR A 300 -75.34 18.38 -13.98
CA THR A 300 -74.72 17.36 -14.83
C THR A 300 -73.29 17.75 -15.21
N GLN A 301 -73.08 19.01 -15.63
CA GLN A 301 -71.74 19.54 -15.89
C GLN A 301 -70.85 19.52 -14.65
N ALA A 302 -71.38 19.82 -13.46
CA ALA A 302 -70.62 19.74 -12.21
C ALA A 302 -70.18 18.30 -11.91
N CYS A 303 -71.05 17.31 -12.12
CA CYS A 303 -70.76 15.89 -11.90
C CYS A 303 -69.72 15.36 -12.90
N ASP A 304 -69.80 15.75 -14.18
CA ASP A 304 -68.83 15.42 -15.21
C ASP A 304 -67.45 16.03 -14.93
N ASN A 305 -67.41 17.27 -14.45
CA ASN A 305 -66.17 17.94 -14.04
C ASN A 305 -65.53 17.25 -12.83
N GLN A 306 -66.34 16.83 -11.86
CA GLN A 306 -65.86 16.13 -10.66
C GLN A 306 -65.36 14.71 -11.01
N SER A 307 -66.00 14.04 -11.97
CA SER A 307 -65.56 12.77 -12.55
C SER A 307 -64.21 12.88 -13.27
N LYS A 308 -64.04 13.89 -14.14
CA LYS A 308 -62.75 14.16 -14.81
C LYS A 308 -61.64 14.46 -13.81
N LEU A 309 -61.90 15.31 -12.83
CA LEU A 309 -60.94 15.63 -11.77
C LEU A 309 -60.54 14.36 -10.97
N ALA A 310 -61.49 13.46 -10.73
CA ALA A 310 -61.23 12.19 -10.07
C ALA A 310 -60.37 11.24 -10.92
N GLN A 311 -60.53 11.24 -12.24
CA GLN A 311 -59.69 10.47 -13.18
C GLN A 311 -58.27 11.05 -13.29
N GLU A 312 -58.13 12.38 -13.36
CA GLU A 312 -56.83 13.06 -13.38
C GLU A 312 -56.01 12.77 -12.11
N ARG A 313 -56.65 12.86 -10.93
CA ARG A 313 -56.01 12.49 -9.65
C ARG A 313 -55.58 11.02 -9.61
N GLN A 314 -56.38 10.12 -10.18
CA GLN A 314 -56.03 8.70 -10.26
C GLN A 314 -54.80 8.46 -11.15
N ALA A 315 -54.74 9.09 -12.33
CA ALA A 315 -53.57 9.03 -13.21
C ALA A 315 -52.32 9.61 -12.53
N GLN A 316 -52.46 10.67 -11.74
CA GLN A 316 -51.37 11.27 -10.98
C GLN A 316 -50.83 10.34 -9.88
N ILE A 317 -51.71 9.61 -9.19
CA ILE A 317 -51.32 8.57 -8.20
C ILE A 317 -50.52 7.46 -8.88
N GLU A 318 -50.96 6.97 -10.04
CA GLU A 318 -50.26 5.92 -10.79
C GLU A 318 -48.88 6.36 -11.27
N ALA A 319 -48.76 7.61 -11.76
CA ALA A 319 -47.49 8.20 -12.14
C ALA A 319 -46.52 8.32 -10.95
N LEU A 320 -46.99 8.84 -9.80
CA LEU A 320 -46.19 8.96 -8.58
C LEU A 320 -45.75 7.60 -8.04
N ASN A 321 -46.60 6.58 -8.11
CA ASN A 321 -46.24 5.21 -7.71
C ASN A 321 -45.15 4.62 -8.62
N LYS A 322 -45.23 4.83 -9.93
CA LYS A 322 -44.20 4.37 -10.87
C LYS A 322 -42.85 5.04 -10.61
N GLU A 323 -42.86 6.35 -10.35
CA GLU A 323 -41.66 7.10 -9.98
C GLU A 323 -41.08 6.66 -8.63
N LYS A 324 -41.93 6.39 -7.64
CA LYS A 324 -41.52 5.82 -6.34
C LYS A 324 -40.76 4.50 -6.50
N ILE A 325 -41.26 3.60 -7.35
CA ILE A 325 -40.58 2.31 -7.63
C ILE A 325 -39.19 2.57 -8.22
N GLN A 326 -39.08 3.49 -9.19
CA GLN A 326 -37.80 3.85 -9.81
C GLN A 326 -36.83 4.49 -8.80
N LEU A 327 -37.30 5.41 -7.94
CA LEU A 327 -36.49 6.03 -6.90
C LEU A 327 -36.02 5.02 -5.84
N THR A 328 -36.87 4.05 -5.49
CA THR A 328 -36.52 2.97 -4.55
C THR A 328 -35.43 2.07 -5.16
N GLN A 329 -35.57 1.66 -6.42
CA GLN A 329 -34.54 0.90 -7.14
C GLN A 329 -33.22 1.69 -7.25
N ALA A 330 -33.29 2.98 -7.56
CA ALA A 330 -32.11 3.85 -7.62
C ALA A 330 -31.40 3.97 -6.25
N ARG A 331 -32.17 4.12 -5.17
CA ARG A 331 -31.65 4.14 -3.79
C ARG A 331 -30.94 2.83 -3.45
N ASP A 332 -31.57 1.69 -3.75
CA ASP A 332 -31.01 0.38 -3.42
C ASP A 332 -29.77 0.05 -4.24
N ASN A 333 -29.74 0.45 -5.52
CA ASN A 333 -28.54 0.35 -6.37
C ASN A 333 -27.39 1.18 -5.81
N GLN A 334 -27.66 2.41 -5.34
CA GLN A 334 -26.62 3.21 -4.70
C GLN A 334 -26.17 2.62 -3.35
N SER A 335 -27.08 1.99 -2.60
CA SER A 335 -26.72 1.26 -1.38
C SER A 335 -25.79 0.09 -1.64
N LYS A 336 -26.02 -0.69 -2.69
CA LYS A 336 -25.11 -1.77 -3.11
C LYS A 336 -23.76 -1.23 -3.52
N LEU A 337 -23.73 -0.19 -4.37
CA LEU A 337 -22.48 0.46 -4.79
C LEU A 337 -21.69 0.98 -3.58
N ALA A 338 -22.37 1.56 -2.59
CA ALA A 338 -21.73 2.04 -1.37
C ALA A 338 -21.14 0.86 -0.56
N GLN A 339 -21.82 -0.29 -0.47
CA GLN A 339 -21.31 -1.49 0.20
C GLN A 339 -20.11 -2.11 -0.54
N GLU A 340 -20.14 -2.19 -1.87
CA GLU A 340 -19.02 -2.67 -2.69
C GLU A 340 -17.78 -1.79 -2.49
N ARG A 341 -17.94 -0.46 -2.51
CA ARG A 341 -16.87 0.48 -2.22
C ARG A 341 -16.33 0.33 -0.79
N GLN A 342 -17.18 0.05 0.19
CA GLN A 342 -16.75 -0.21 1.56
C GLN A 342 -15.87 -1.47 1.66
N ALA A 343 -16.29 -2.56 1.00
CA ALA A 343 -15.48 -3.78 0.94
C ALA A 343 -14.13 -3.54 0.25
N GLN A 344 -14.10 -2.70 -0.79
CA GLN A 344 -12.87 -2.32 -1.47
C GLN A 344 -11.93 -1.48 -0.58
N ILE A 345 -12.49 -0.55 0.22
CA ILE A 345 -11.72 0.21 1.23
C ILE A 345 -11.09 -0.74 2.24
N GLU A 346 -11.83 -1.74 2.75
CA GLU A 346 -11.30 -2.72 3.70
C GLU A 346 -10.18 -3.57 3.11
N ALA A 347 -10.31 -3.99 1.84
CA ALA A 347 -9.27 -4.73 1.13
C ALA A 347 -8.01 -3.89 0.92
N LEU A 348 -8.15 -2.65 0.43
CA LEU A 348 -7.03 -1.72 0.24
C LEU A 348 -6.37 -1.33 1.56
N SER A 349 -7.14 -1.15 2.64
CA SER A 349 -6.61 -0.88 3.98
C SER A 349 -5.75 -2.04 4.47
N LYS A 350 -6.22 -3.29 4.32
CA LYS A 350 -5.43 -4.47 4.69
C LYS A 350 -4.14 -4.57 3.88
N GLU A 351 -4.21 -4.35 2.57
CA GLU A 351 -3.03 -4.37 1.69
C GLU A 351 -2.02 -3.28 2.09
N ARG A 352 -2.50 -2.06 2.35
CA ARG A 352 -1.69 -0.95 2.87
C ARG A 352 -1.01 -1.34 4.19
N ASP A 353 -1.73 -1.92 5.14
CA ASP A 353 -1.18 -2.31 6.44
C ASP A 353 -0.12 -3.41 6.31
N THR A 354 -0.31 -4.36 5.40
CA THR A 354 0.70 -5.37 5.10
C THR A 354 1.96 -4.76 4.47
N LEU A 355 1.82 -3.86 3.49
CA LEU A 355 2.96 -3.18 2.87
C LEU A 355 3.70 -2.29 3.86
N LYS A 356 2.98 -1.60 4.75
CA LYS A 356 3.57 -0.79 5.82
C LYS A 356 4.38 -1.65 6.79
N THR A 357 3.84 -2.82 7.17
CA THR A 357 4.54 -3.77 8.04
C THR A 357 5.80 -4.30 7.36
N GLN A 358 5.70 -4.67 6.08
CA GLN A 358 6.83 -5.13 5.28
C GLN A 358 7.91 -4.04 5.15
N ALA A 359 7.53 -2.79 4.87
CA ALA A 359 8.46 -1.67 4.79
C ALA A 359 9.19 -1.45 6.13
N ASN A 360 8.49 -1.53 7.26
CA ASN A 360 9.12 -1.42 8.58
C ASN A 360 10.12 -2.56 8.84
N GLN A 361 9.79 -3.79 8.45
CA GLN A 361 10.69 -4.94 8.59
C GLN A 361 11.94 -4.79 7.72
N LEU A 362 11.78 -4.37 6.46
CA LEU A 362 12.93 -4.12 5.58
C LEU A 362 13.81 -2.99 6.10
N GLN A 363 13.21 -1.91 6.63
CA GLN A 363 13.95 -0.83 7.25
C GLN A 363 14.77 -1.31 8.46
N GLN A 364 14.19 -2.18 9.29
CA GLN A 364 14.89 -2.78 10.41
C GLN A 364 16.06 -3.65 9.93
N GLN A 365 15.87 -4.48 8.90
CA GLN A 365 16.96 -5.29 8.31
C GLN A 365 18.11 -4.43 7.77
N ILE A 366 17.80 -3.28 7.16
CA ILE A 366 18.85 -2.34 6.71
C ILE A 366 19.64 -1.82 7.92
N THR A 367 18.96 -1.45 9.01
CA THR A 367 19.64 -0.96 10.22
C THR A 367 20.51 -2.06 10.85
N GLU A 368 19.99 -3.28 10.98
CA GLU A 368 20.75 -4.43 11.49
C GLU A 368 21.98 -4.72 10.60
N SER A 369 21.82 -4.69 9.27
CA SER A 369 22.93 -4.89 8.33
C SER A 369 23.96 -3.76 8.37
N GLN A 370 23.54 -2.52 8.61
CA GLN A 370 24.44 -1.38 8.81
C GLN A 370 25.22 -1.50 10.11
N GLU A 371 24.58 -1.91 11.20
CA GLU A 371 25.24 -2.17 12.48
C GLU A 371 26.25 -3.33 12.36
N GLU A 372 25.90 -4.40 11.63
CA GLU A 372 26.83 -5.50 11.32
C GLU A 372 28.03 -5.01 10.49
N ASN A 373 27.81 -4.14 9.50
CA ASN A 373 28.89 -3.54 8.73
C ASN A 373 29.81 -2.66 9.56
N GLU A 374 29.24 -1.80 10.42
CA GLU A 374 30.04 -0.99 11.34
C GLU A 374 30.87 -1.88 12.27
N LEU A 375 30.29 -2.97 12.78
CA LEU A 375 31.01 -3.92 13.62
C LEU A 375 32.13 -4.65 12.86
N LEU A 376 31.89 -5.11 11.62
CA LEU A 376 32.90 -5.74 10.77
C LEU A 376 34.03 -4.76 10.42
N LEU A 377 33.71 -3.50 10.12
CA LEU A 377 34.68 -2.42 9.89
C LEU A 377 35.50 -2.12 11.15
N LEU A 378 34.87 -2.10 12.33
CA LEU A 378 35.54 -1.95 13.62
C LEU A 378 36.48 -3.12 13.90
N GLN A 379 36.06 -4.35 13.64
CA GLN A 379 36.92 -5.53 13.77
C GLN A 379 38.08 -5.48 12.78
N LEU A 380 37.85 -5.05 11.54
CA LEU A 380 38.91 -4.83 10.55
C LEU A 380 39.90 -3.76 11.03
N HIS A 381 39.42 -2.62 11.53
CA HIS A 381 40.27 -1.55 12.07
C HIS A 381 41.06 -2.03 13.29
N GLN A 382 40.44 -2.76 14.21
CA GLN A 382 41.13 -3.25 15.40
C GLN A 382 42.24 -4.25 15.03
N VAL A 383 41.97 -5.16 14.10
CA VAL A 383 42.99 -6.09 13.58
C VAL A 383 44.09 -5.32 12.84
N GLN A 384 43.72 -4.31 12.05
CA GLN A 384 44.68 -3.42 11.37
C GLN A 384 45.53 -2.64 12.38
N GLU A 385 44.96 -2.06 13.43
CA GLU A 385 45.68 -1.30 14.45
C GLU A 385 46.62 -2.18 15.29
N GLU A 386 46.17 -3.35 15.75
CA GLU A 386 47.02 -4.28 16.50
C GLU A 386 48.19 -4.78 15.64
N LEU A 387 47.96 -5.01 14.35
CA LEU A 387 49.01 -5.46 13.43
C LEU A 387 49.89 -4.31 12.92
N GLU A 388 49.36 -3.11 12.72
CA GLU A 388 50.15 -1.90 12.43
C GLU A 388 51.01 -1.55 13.64
N LYS A 389 50.51 -1.72 14.86
CA LYS A 389 51.30 -1.59 16.08
C LYS A 389 52.44 -2.61 16.11
N ILE A 390 52.18 -3.89 15.79
CA ILE A 390 53.25 -4.90 15.71
C ILE A 390 54.26 -4.54 14.59
N PHE A 391 53.77 -4.10 13.43
CA PHE A 391 54.62 -3.69 12.31
C PHE A 391 55.44 -2.44 12.64
N LEU A 392 54.86 -1.43 13.29
CA LEU A 392 55.51 -0.19 13.73
C LEU A 392 56.46 -0.44 14.90
N GLU A 393 56.12 -1.32 15.84
CA GLU A 393 57.07 -1.78 16.87
C GLU A 393 58.27 -2.43 16.20
N GLN A 394 58.05 -3.29 15.20
CA GLN A 394 59.12 -3.97 14.46
C GLN A 394 59.91 -3.03 13.54
N GLN A 395 59.26 -2.07 12.89
CA GLN A 395 59.91 -1.01 12.12
C GLN A 395 60.71 -0.12 13.07
N SER A 396 60.16 0.25 14.23
CA SER A 396 60.88 1.04 15.25
C SER A 396 62.06 0.27 15.79
N LEU A 397 61.98 -1.06 15.95
CA LEU A 397 63.12 -1.89 16.32
C LEU A 397 64.17 -1.88 15.20
N GLN A 398 63.77 -2.01 13.92
CA GLN A 398 64.68 -1.89 12.78
C GLN A 398 65.31 -0.49 12.65
N GLU A 399 64.52 0.55 12.86
CA GLU A 399 64.91 1.96 12.79
C GLU A 399 65.80 2.31 13.99
N GLN A 400 65.50 1.81 15.19
CA GLN A 400 66.38 1.88 16.37
C GLN A 400 67.66 1.10 16.15
N THR A 401 67.63 -0.04 15.42
CA THR A 401 68.86 -0.77 15.10
C THR A 401 69.68 0.01 14.08
N LYS A 402 69.06 0.59 13.06
CA LYS A 402 69.71 1.48 12.10
C LYS A 402 70.21 2.76 12.75
N GLU A 403 69.44 3.38 13.63
CA GLU A 403 69.82 4.54 14.42
C GLU A 403 70.89 4.17 15.43
N LEU A 404 70.92 2.99 16.03
CA LEU A 404 72.03 2.57 16.89
C LEU A 404 73.31 2.37 16.07
N ILE A 405 73.21 1.82 14.85
CA ILE A 405 74.33 1.73 13.91
C ILE A 405 74.78 3.12 13.46
N GLN A 406 73.84 3.99 13.12
CA GLN A 406 74.09 5.34 12.64
C GLN A 406 74.51 6.29 13.78
N THR A 407 74.06 6.05 15.01
CA THR A 407 74.48 6.72 16.25
C THR A 407 75.82 6.19 16.70
N ARG A 408 76.15 4.92 16.49
CA ARG A 408 77.52 4.42 16.62
C ARG A 408 78.44 5.10 15.60
N ASP A 409 78.02 5.19 14.34
CA ASP A 409 78.80 5.83 13.27
C ASP A 409 78.90 7.36 13.46
N ASN A 410 77.83 7.98 13.93
CA ASN A 410 77.79 9.39 14.29
C ASN A 410 78.48 9.66 15.62
N GLN A 411 78.52 8.74 16.59
CA GLN A 411 79.33 8.87 17.81
C GLN A 411 80.81 8.70 17.48
N SER A 412 81.16 7.88 16.48
CA SER A 412 82.51 7.82 15.90
C SER A 412 82.89 9.16 15.25
N LYS A 413 82.01 9.74 14.41
CA LYS A 413 82.22 11.08 13.83
C LYS A 413 82.17 12.21 14.86
N LEU A 414 81.28 12.14 15.85
CA LEU A 414 81.13 13.13 16.92
C LEU A 414 82.26 12.99 17.95
N ALA A 415 82.88 11.83 18.11
CA ALA A 415 84.13 11.70 18.87
C ALA A 415 85.29 12.36 18.12
N GLN A 416 85.36 12.22 16.79
CA GLN A 416 86.33 12.96 15.95
C GLN A 416 86.06 14.47 15.95
N GLU A 417 84.80 14.90 15.85
CA GLU A 417 84.41 16.30 15.93
C GLU A 417 84.59 16.85 17.35
N ARG A 418 84.22 16.12 18.42
CA ARG A 418 84.50 16.53 19.81
C ARG A 418 85.99 16.59 20.08
N GLN A 419 86.81 15.77 19.44
CA GLN A 419 88.26 15.91 19.52
C GLN A 419 88.72 17.24 18.89
N ALA A 420 88.19 17.59 17.71
CA ALA A 420 88.43 18.89 17.08
C ALA A 420 87.80 20.07 17.87
N GLN A 421 86.66 19.85 18.53
CA GLN A 421 85.92 20.85 19.29
C GLN A 421 86.47 21.02 20.70
N ILE A 422 87.17 20.02 21.28
CA ILE A 422 87.98 20.16 22.50
C ILE A 422 89.21 21.04 22.20
N GLU A 423 89.80 20.95 21.01
CA GLU A 423 90.87 21.88 20.58
C GLU A 423 90.36 23.32 20.42
N VAL A 424 89.13 23.50 19.92
CA VAL A 424 88.49 24.82 19.78
C VAL A 424 87.95 25.35 21.12
N LEU A 425 87.30 24.53 21.94
CA LEU A 425 86.80 24.89 23.28
C LEU A 425 87.93 25.12 24.27
N ASN A 426 89.11 24.53 24.10
CA ASN A 426 90.29 24.97 24.87
C ASN A 426 90.71 26.39 24.49
N LYS A 427 90.56 26.81 23.22
CA LYS A 427 90.72 28.22 22.81
C LYS A 427 89.59 29.11 23.32
N GLU A 428 88.36 28.61 23.37
CA GLU A 428 87.17 29.38 23.73
C GLU A 428 86.94 29.48 25.25
N LYS A 429 87.31 28.47 26.05
CA LYS A 429 87.33 28.50 27.53
C LYS A 429 88.29 29.58 28.05
N ILE A 430 89.38 29.83 27.33
CA ILE A 430 90.27 30.97 27.59
C ILE A 430 89.53 32.31 27.39
N GLN A 431 88.61 32.39 26.42
CA GLN A 431 87.80 33.59 26.16
C GLN A 431 86.55 33.71 27.05
N LEU A 432 85.87 32.61 27.40
CA LEU A 432 84.67 32.60 28.23
C LEU A 432 84.96 32.82 29.72
N THR A 433 86.18 32.49 30.18
CA THR A 433 86.64 32.93 31.51
C THR A 433 86.64 34.47 31.60
N GLN A 434 86.92 35.17 30.50
CA GLN A 434 86.83 36.63 30.42
C GLN A 434 85.38 37.15 30.28
N ALA A 435 84.45 36.34 29.78
CA ALA A 435 83.03 36.71 29.63
C ALA A 435 82.18 36.47 30.89
N ARG A 436 82.52 35.46 31.71
CA ARG A 436 81.84 35.16 32.97
C ARG A 436 81.93 36.31 33.98
N ASP A 437 83.04 37.03 33.97
CA ASP A 437 83.22 38.26 34.78
C ASP A 437 82.28 39.40 34.32
N ASN A 438 81.84 39.39 33.06
CA ASN A 438 80.90 40.37 32.52
C ASN A 438 79.42 40.00 32.78
N GLN A 439 79.07 38.71 32.83
CA GLN A 439 77.69 38.26 33.02
C GLN A 439 77.19 38.38 34.47
N SER A 440 78.10 38.39 35.46
CA SER A 440 77.79 38.69 36.87
C SER A 440 77.20 40.09 37.06
N LYS A 441 77.44 41.04 36.14
CA LYS A 441 76.88 42.39 36.18
C LYS A 441 75.44 42.48 35.63
N LEU A 442 75.07 41.62 34.69
CA LEU A 442 73.75 41.62 34.04
C LEU A 442 72.65 40.94 34.88
N ALA A 443 73.04 40.04 35.79
CA ALA A 443 72.11 39.31 36.67
C ALA A 443 71.48 40.21 37.76
N GLN A 444 72.09 41.35 38.09
CA GLN A 444 71.52 42.33 39.03
C GLN A 444 70.41 43.20 38.39
N GLU A 445 70.37 43.34 37.04
CA GLU A 445 69.37 44.17 36.35
C GLU A 445 68.01 43.49 36.12
N ARG A 446 67.99 42.15 35.98
CA ARG A 446 66.74 41.40 35.72
C ARG A 446 65.85 41.20 36.96
N GLN A 447 66.42 41.34 38.17
CA GLN A 447 65.66 41.25 39.42
C GLN A 447 64.70 42.46 39.62
N ALA A 448 64.99 43.61 39.01
CA ALA A 448 64.16 44.82 39.07
C ALA A 448 62.93 44.78 38.14
N GLN A 449 62.87 43.85 37.18
CA GLN A 449 61.83 43.80 36.16
C GLN A 449 60.67 42.85 36.50
N ILE A 450 60.90 41.90 37.42
CA ILE A 450 59.90 40.93 37.91
C ILE A 450 58.89 41.59 38.87
N GLU A 451 59.27 42.67 39.56
CA GLU A 451 58.36 43.43 40.44
C GLU A 451 57.36 44.32 39.67
N ALA A 452 57.60 44.61 38.39
CA ALA A 452 56.71 45.43 37.56
C ALA A 452 55.49 44.67 37.01
N LEU A 453 55.62 43.36 36.74
CA LEU A 453 54.57 42.53 36.11
C LEU A 453 53.49 42.02 37.09
N ASN A 454 53.74 42.05 38.41
CA ASN A 454 52.76 41.61 39.42
C ASN A 454 51.65 42.64 39.73
N LYS A 455 51.74 43.87 39.19
CA LYS A 455 50.74 44.92 39.39
C LYS A 455 49.58 44.86 38.38
N GLU A 456 49.78 44.21 37.23
CA GLU A 456 48.82 44.15 36.12
C GLU A 456 47.80 43.00 36.26
N LYS A 457 48.17 41.92 36.95
CA LYS A 457 47.30 40.75 37.21
C LYS A 457 46.12 41.04 38.15
N THR A 458 46.18 42.11 38.94
CA THR A 458 45.16 42.45 39.96
C THR A 458 43.96 43.23 39.38
N GLN A 459 44.06 43.75 38.15
CA GLN A 459 42.99 44.55 37.52
C GLN A 459 42.03 43.74 36.63
N LEU A 460 42.37 42.49 36.27
CA LEU A 460 41.52 41.61 35.45
C LEU A 460 40.52 40.76 36.26
N THR A 461 40.60 40.76 37.59
CA THR A 461 39.70 39.97 38.47
C THR A 461 38.39 40.70 38.81
N GLN A 462 38.29 42.02 38.61
CA GLN A 462 37.09 42.83 38.92
C GLN A 462 36.06 42.93 37.78
N ALA A 463 36.36 42.44 36.57
CA ALA A 463 35.44 42.48 35.43
C ALA A 463 34.50 41.25 35.34
N ARG A 464 34.71 40.21 36.16
CA ARG A 464 34.01 38.93 36.08
C ARG A 464 32.74 38.84 36.96
N ASP A 465 32.56 39.73 37.94
CA ASP A 465 31.46 39.65 38.91
C ASP A 465 30.17 40.41 38.50
N ASN A 466 30.18 41.15 37.39
CA ASN A 466 29.03 41.96 36.95
C ASN A 466 28.16 41.33 35.83
N GLN A 467 28.45 40.09 35.41
CA GLN A 467 27.70 39.40 34.34
C GLN A 467 26.72 38.32 34.85
N SER A 468 26.54 38.20 36.18
CA SER A 468 25.67 37.21 36.84
C SER A 468 24.29 37.74 37.26
N LYS A 469 23.93 39.00 36.94
CA LYS A 469 22.70 39.66 37.45
C LYS A 469 21.57 39.92 36.43
N LEU A 470 21.71 39.49 35.17
CA LEU A 470 20.72 39.77 34.10
C LEU A 470 19.85 38.56 33.70
N ALA A 471 19.91 37.45 34.45
CA ALA A 471 19.18 36.20 34.13
C ALA A 471 17.93 35.95 35.01
N GLN A 472 17.59 36.83 35.95
CA GLN A 472 16.44 36.67 36.86
C GLN A 472 15.20 37.52 36.52
N GLU A 473 15.22 38.34 35.45
CA GLU A 473 14.12 39.28 35.12
C GLU A 473 13.10 38.80 34.07
N ARG A 474 13.24 37.60 33.48
CA ARG A 474 12.29 37.11 32.43
C ARG A 474 11.23 36.10 32.90
N GLN A 475 11.17 35.79 34.21
CA GLN A 475 10.20 34.85 34.77
C GLN A 475 8.91 35.50 35.31
N ALA A 476 8.77 36.83 35.24
CA ALA A 476 7.65 37.59 35.82
C ALA A 476 6.54 38.00 34.81
N GLN A 477 6.52 37.45 33.60
CA GLN A 477 5.61 37.92 32.52
C GLN A 477 4.54 36.91 32.07
N ILE A 478 4.43 35.75 32.73
CA ILE A 478 3.48 34.69 32.37
C ILE A 478 2.25 34.62 33.31
N GLU A 479 2.23 35.36 34.42
CA GLU A 479 1.11 35.32 35.40
C GLU A 479 0.01 36.39 35.19
N ALA A 480 0.06 37.20 34.12
CA ALA A 480 -0.83 38.36 33.96
C ALA A 480 -2.04 38.20 33.00
N LEU A 481 -2.31 37.02 32.41
CA LEU A 481 -3.38 36.83 31.41
C LEU A 481 -4.49 35.83 31.81
N ASN A 482 -4.75 35.67 33.10
CA ASN A 482 -5.79 34.74 33.62
C ASN A 482 -6.88 35.43 34.46
N LYS A 483 -7.17 36.71 34.20
CA LYS A 483 -8.09 37.51 35.03
C LYS A 483 -9.17 38.29 34.25
N GLU A 484 -9.70 37.73 33.17
CA GLU A 484 -10.79 38.36 32.38
C GLU A 484 -11.79 37.32 31.83
N LYS A 485 -12.32 36.45 32.70
CA LYS A 485 -13.41 35.50 32.33
C LYS A 485 -14.42 35.31 33.46
N THR A 486 -14.70 36.33 34.26
CA THR A 486 -15.70 36.18 35.33
C THR A 486 -16.45 37.46 35.62
N GLN A 487 -17.66 37.49 35.03
CA GLN A 487 -18.89 38.12 35.52
C GLN A 487 -19.13 39.60 35.22
N LEU A 488 -20.20 39.83 34.45
CA LEU A 488 -21.31 40.79 34.60
C LEU A 488 -21.86 41.12 33.19
N THR A 489 -23.14 41.02 32.79
CA THR A 489 -24.43 40.68 33.45
C THR A 489 -25.57 40.74 32.40
N GLN A 490 -26.68 40.00 32.63
CA GLN A 490 -28.10 40.36 32.30
C GLN A 490 -28.53 40.52 30.81
N ALA A 491 -29.68 40.03 30.31
CA ALA A 491 -30.96 39.68 30.94
C ALA A 491 -31.78 38.70 30.05
N HIS A 492 -32.49 37.79 30.71
CA HIS A 492 -33.69 37.11 30.24
C HIS A 492 -34.84 37.60 31.14
N ASP A 493 -35.87 38.24 30.59
CA ASP A 493 -37.29 38.08 30.98
C ASP A 493 -38.21 39.18 30.42
N ASN A 494 -39.46 38.74 30.14
CA ASN A 494 -40.65 39.42 29.60
C ASN A 494 -40.91 38.99 28.14
N GLN A 495 -42.02 38.35 27.75
CA GLN A 495 -43.35 38.34 28.33
C GLN A 495 -44.20 37.31 27.55
N SER A 496 -44.91 36.44 28.27
CA SER A 496 -45.92 35.51 27.74
C SER A 496 -47.32 36.08 27.98
N LYS A 497 -48.21 35.92 26.98
CA LYS A 497 -49.70 35.96 26.99
C LYS A 497 -50.44 37.31 27.06
N LEU A 498 -51.31 37.52 26.06
CA LEU A 498 -52.69 37.97 26.27
C LEU A 498 -53.64 37.45 25.17
N ALA A 499 -54.29 36.33 25.47
CA ALA A 499 -55.58 35.97 24.92
C ALA A 499 -56.63 36.63 25.83
N GLN A 500 -57.40 37.58 25.31
CA GLN A 500 -58.69 38.04 25.84
C GLN A 500 -59.17 39.17 24.93
N GLU A 501 -59.98 38.85 23.91
CA GLU A 501 -61.02 39.76 23.39
C GLU A 501 -61.94 39.04 22.37
N ARG A 502 -63.17 38.73 22.83
CA ARG A 502 -64.45 38.77 22.08
C ARG A 502 -64.74 37.61 21.10
N GLN A 503 -65.58 36.59 21.37
CA GLN A 503 -66.70 36.37 22.29
C GLN A 503 -67.70 37.52 22.45
N ALA A 504 -68.11 38.13 21.33
CA ALA A 504 -69.29 38.98 21.25
C ALA A 504 -69.78 39.09 19.79
N GLN A 505 -70.48 38.07 19.27
CA GLN A 505 -71.38 38.20 18.10
C GLN A 505 -72.20 36.92 17.79
N ILE A 506 -72.72 36.28 18.84
CA ILE A 506 -73.85 35.33 18.74
C ILE A 506 -74.96 35.93 19.60
N GLU A 507 -75.66 36.94 19.08
CA GLU A 507 -76.92 37.43 19.68
C GLU A 507 -77.68 38.43 18.79
N ALA A 508 -77.70 38.21 17.47
CA ALA A 508 -78.58 38.99 16.60
C ALA A 508 -79.31 38.10 15.60
N LEU A 509 -80.64 38.09 15.75
CA LEU A 509 -81.64 37.86 14.70
C LEU A 509 -82.16 36.43 14.48
N ASN A 510 -82.44 35.78 15.61
CA ASN A 510 -83.56 34.87 15.82
C ASN A 510 -84.93 35.61 15.75
N LYS A 511 -85.20 36.39 14.70
CA LYS A 511 -86.40 37.25 14.63
C LYS A 511 -87.08 37.27 13.27
N GLU A 512 -87.30 36.11 12.68
CA GLU A 512 -88.16 35.96 11.48
C GLU A 512 -88.90 34.60 11.51
N LYS A 513 -89.52 34.27 12.65
CA LYS A 513 -90.26 33.01 12.87
C LYS A 513 -91.74 33.24 13.20
N THR A 514 -92.36 34.35 12.77
CA THR A 514 -93.70 34.68 13.27
C THR A 514 -94.60 35.40 12.28
N GLN A 515 -94.58 35.04 10.98
CA GLN A 515 -95.58 35.55 10.01
C GLN A 515 -96.01 34.52 8.93
N LEU A 516 -95.98 33.22 9.21
CA LEU A 516 -96.36 32.18 8.23
C LEU A 516 -97.24 31.08 8.86
N THR A 517 -98.37 31.45 9.47
CA THR A 517 -99.24 30.47 10.18
C THR A 517 -100.72 30.51 9.75
N GLN A 518 -101.09 31.26 8.70
CA GLN A 518 -102.50 31.36 8.28
C GLN A 518 -102.77 31.13 6.78
N ALA A 519 -101.77 30.75 5.99
CA ALA A 519 -101.95 30.30 4.59
C ALA A 519 -102.08 28.76 4.48
N HIS A 520 -102.37 28.08 5.60
CA HIS A 520 -102.11 26.65 5.77
C HIS A 520 -103.25 25.72 5.30
N ASP A 521 -104.52 26.16 5.28
CA ASP A 521 -105.62 25.19 5.22
C ASP A 521 -106.25 24.93 3.84
N ASN A 522 -106.19 25.88 2.90
CA ASN A 522 -106.64 25.64 1.50
C ASN A 522 -105.51 25.17 0.57
N GLN A 523 -104.26 25.24 1.02
CA GLN A 523 -103.12 24.63 0.35
C GLN A 523 -103.06 23.11 0.57
N SER A 524 -103.81 22.55 1.53
CA SER A 524 -103.67 21.15 1.99
C SER A 524 -104.08 20.04 1.01
N LYS A 525 -104.91 20.32 -0.01
CA LYS A 525 -105.33 19.30 -1.01
C LYS A 525 -104.47 19.32 -2.29
N LEU A 526 -104.12 20.49 -2.79
CA LEU A 526 -103.11 20.64 -3.86
C LEU A 526 -101.68 20.34 -3.33
N ALA A 527 -101.46 20.52 -2.02
CA ALA A 527 -100.24 20.09 -1.34
C ALA A 527 -100.14 18.58 -1.19
N GLN A 528 -101.21 17.77 -1.16
CA GLN A 528 -101.05 16.31 -1.04
C GLN A 528 -100.53 15.68 -2.35
N GLU A 529 -101.00 16.15 -3.52
CA GLU A 529 -100.45 15.72 -4.83
C GLU A 529 -99.07 16.34 -5.12
N ARG A 530 -98.87 17.62 -4.80
CA ARG A 530 -97.52 18.23 -4.86
C ARG A 530 -96.57 17.62 -3.84
N GLN A 531 -97.01 17.18 -2.66
CA GLN A 531 -96.19 16.50 -1.64
C GLN A 531 -95.76 15.12 -2.11
N ALA A 532 -96.62 14.36 -2.79
CA ALA A 532 -96.22 13.08 -3.39
C ALA A 532 -95.17 13.26 -4.52
N GLN A 533 -95.31 14.31 -5.33
CA GLN A 533 -94.36 14.64 -6.40
C GLN A 533 -93.06 15.28 -5.86
N ILE A 534 -93.15 16.10 -4.81
CA ILE A 534 -92.02 16.66 -4.04
C ILE A 534 -91.31 15.55 -3.26
N GLU A 535 -91.99 14.55 -2.72
CA GLU A 535 -91.37 13.40 -2.06
C GLU A 535 -90.63 12.50 -3.06
N ALA A 536 -91.17 12.31 -4.27
CA ALA A 536 -90.48 11.60 -5.34
C ALA A 536 -89.23 12.36 -5.83
N LEU A 537 -89.36 13.66 -6.14
CA LEU A 537 -88.24 14.53 -6.53
C LEU A 537 -87.23 14.72 -5.38
N ASN A 538 -87.66 14.78 -4.12
CA ASN A 538 -86.76 14.85 -2.97
C ASN A 538 -86.02 13.53 -2.79
N LYS A 539 -86.64 12.38 -3.03
CA LYS A 539 -85.96 11.08 -2.96
C LYS A 539 -84.86 10.97 -4.04
N GLU A 540 -85.14 11.44 -5.25
CA GLU A 540 -84.16 11.51 -6.35
C GLU A 540 -83.05 12.56 -6.08
N LYS A 541 -83.40 13.75 -5.56
CA LYS A 541 -82.43 14.76 -5.12
C LYS A 541 -81.54 14.24 -3.98
N THR A 542 -82.10 13.49 -3.03
CA THR A 542 -81.32 12.90 -1.92
C THR A 542 -80.34 11.85 -2.44
N GLN A 543 -80.75 11.04 -3.43
CA GLN A 543 -79.87 10.07 -4.09
C GLN A 543 -78.74 10.74 -4.90
N LEU A 544 -79.05 11.81 -5.65
CA LEU A 544 -78.05 12.61 -6.37
C LEU A 544 -77.09 13.34 -5.42
N THR A 545 -77.59 13.87 -4.31
CA THR A 545 -76.76 14.53 -3.29
C THR A 545 -75.82 13.53 -2.61
N GLN A 546 -76.31 12.32 -2.27
CA GLN A 546 -75.47 11.23 -1.75
C GLN A 546 -74.41 10.78 -2.76
N ALA A 547 -74.74 10.71 -4.06
CA ALA A 547 -73.78 10.36 -5.10
C ALA A 547 -72.65 11.42 -5.21
N HIS A 548 -73.01 12.70 -5.21
CA HIS A 548 -72.06 13.82 -5.22
C HIS A 548 -71.18 13.85 -3.95
N ASP A 549 -71.75 13.62 -2.76
CA ASP A 549 -71.00 13.57 -1.50
C ASP A 549 -70.01 12.40 -1.46
N ASN A 550 -70.41 11.24 -1.98
CA ASN A 550 -69.52 10.08 -2.11
C ASN A 550 -68.38 10.36 -3.10
N GLN A 551 -68.66 11.01 -4.23
CA GLN A 551 -67.65 11.40 -5.22
C GLN A 551 -66.69 12.47 -4.67
N SER A 552 -67.20 13.41 -3.86
CA SER A 552 -66.41 14.42 -3.14
C SER A 552 -65.48 13.81 -2.08
N LYS A 553 -65.96 12.86 -1.27
CA LYS A 553 -65.13 12.10 -0.31
C LYS A 553 -64.02 11.32 -1.01
N LEU A 554 -64.34 10.61 -2.10
CA LEU A 554 -63.34 9.87 -2.88
C LEU A 554 -62.28 10.82 -3.47
N ALA A 555 -62.68 12.01 -3.91
CA ALA A 555 -61.76 13.03 -4.41
C ALA A 555 -60.83 13.57 -3.31
N GLN A 556 -61.31 13.72 -2.07
CA GLN A 556 -60.51 14.12 -0.90
C GLN A 556 -59.52 13.02 -0.47
N GLU A 557 -59.95 11.76 -0.46
CA GLU A 557 -59.07 10.62 -0.14
C GLU A 557 -57.92 10.49 -1.16
N ARG A 558 -58.22 10.61 -2.46
CA ARG A 558 -57.18 10.62 -3.51
C ARG A 558 -56.20 11.79 -3.36
N GLN A 559 -56.68 12.96 -2.95
CA GLN A 559 -55.83 14.13 -2.70
C GLN A 559 -54.88 13.90 -1.52
N ALA A 560 -55.38 13.36 -0.40
CA ALA A 560 -54.55 12.99 0.74
C ALA A 560 -53.48 11.94 0.37
N GLN A 561 -53.84 10.99 -0.52
CA GLN A 561 -52.91 9.97 -1.00
C GLN A 561 -51.80 10.55 -1.89
N ILE A 562 -52.12 11.52 -2.75
CA ILE A 562 -51.12 12.27 -3.54
C ILE A 562 -50.14 13.02 -2.64
N GLU A 563 -50.64 13.69 -1.59
CA GLU A 563 -49.80 14.43 -0.63
C GLU A 563 -48.86 13.49 0.13
N ALA A 564 -49.36 12.33 0.57
CA ALA A 564 -48.56 11.30 1.22
C ALA A 564 -47.46 10.74 0.29
N LEU A 565 -47.81 10.39 -0.96
CA LEU A 565 -46.85 9.90 -1.96
C LEU A 565 -45.79 10.96 -2.32
N ASN A 566 -46.17 12.23 -2.40
CA ASN A 566 -45.21 13.32 -2.62
C ASN A 566 -44.24 13.50 -1.44
N LYS A 567 -44.73 13.39 -0.20
CA LYS A 567 -43.87 13.45 0.99
C LYS A 567 -42.88 12.29 1.01
N GLU A 568 -43.33 11.08 0.72
CA GLU A 568 -42.48 9.89 0.62
C GLU A 568 -41.47 10.00 -0.54
N LYS A 569 -41.89 10.50 -1.71
CA LYS A 569 -40.98 10.81 -2.82
C LYS A 569 -39.86 11.76 -2.39
N THR A 570 -40.19 12.82 -1.66
CA THR A 570 -39.20 13.78 -1.16
C THR A 570 -38.18 13.11 -0.24
N GLN A 571 -38.64 12.21 0.64
CA GLN A 571 -37.78 11.43 1.53
C GLN A 571 -36.91 10.43 0.77
N LEU A 572 -37.45 9.73 -0.24
CA LEU A 572 -36.69 8.79 -1.07
C LEU A 572 -35.63 9.50 -1.92
N THR A 573 -35.93 10.69 -2.46
CA THR A 573 -34.96 11.53 -3.16
C THR A 573 -33.83 11.96 -2.22
N GLN A 574 -34.14 12.44 -1.02
CA GLN A 574 -33.11 12.77 -0.02
C GLN A 574 -32.27 11.55 0.39
N ALA A 575 -32.89 10.38 0.59
CA ALA A 575 -32.18 9.15 0.92
C ALA A 575 -31.25 8.71 -0.22
N ARG A 576 -31.70 8.83 -1.47
CA ARG A 576 -30.87 8.59 -2.67
C ARG A 576 -29.70 9.58 -2.71
N ASP A 577 -29.93 10.88 -2.54
CA ASP A 577 -28.86 11.87 -2.61
C ASP A 577 -27.80 11.67 -1.50
N ASN A 578 -28.23 11.28 -0.30
CA ASN A 578 -27.32 10.91 0.79
C ASN A 578 -26.50 9.66 0.46
N GLN A 579 -27.14 8.61 -0.10
CA GLN A 579 -26.44 7.42 -0.61
C GLN A 579 -25.41 7.79 -1.69
N SER A 580 -25.75 8.76 -2.55
CA SER A 580 -24.87 9.23 -3.63
C SER A 580 -23.64 9.94 -3.08
N LYS A 581 -23.82 10.80 -2.07
CA LYS A 581 -22.71 11.48 -1.38
C LYS A 581 -21.81 10.47 -0.67
N LEU A 582 -22.38 9.53 0.07
CA LEU A 582 -21.63 8.47 0.75
C LEU A 582 -20.81 7.64 -0.25
N ALA A 583 -21.40 7.31 -1.41
CA ALA A 583 -20.70 6.60 -2.46
C ALA A 583 -19.54 7.43 -3.04
N GLN A 584 -19.70 8.74 -3.21
CA GLN A 584 -18.62 9.64 -3.67
C GLN A 584 -17.50 9.79 -2.63
N GLU A 585 -17.83 9.94 -1.35
CA GLU A 585 -16.85 9.99 -0.26
C GLU A 585 -16.02 8.70 -0.19
N ARG A 586 -16.68 7.53 -0.28
CA ARG A 586 -15.98 6.24 -0.34
C ARG A 586 -15.09 6.11 -1.58
N GLN A 587 -15.51 6.65 -2.73
CA GLN A 587 -14.68 6.66 -3.94
C GLN A 587 -13.41 7.51 -3.74
N ALA A 588 -13.54 8.70 -3.16
CA ALA A 588 -12.37 9.53 -2.84
C ALA A 588 -11.43 8.83 -1.84
N GLN A 589 -11.98 8.08 -0.88
CA GLN A 589 -11.20 7.31 0.08
C GLN A 589 -10.46 6.13 -0.57
N ILE A 590 -11.09 5.44 -1.54
CA ILE A 590 -10.43 4.40 -2.36
C ILE A 590 -9.25 5.00 -3.13
N GLU A 591 -9.42 6.16 -3.75
CA GLU A 591 -8.35 6.84 -4.50
C GLU A 591 -7.19 7.26 -3.59
N ALA A 592 -7.48 7.75 -2.38
CA ALA A 592 -6.47 8.09 -1.38
C ALA A 592 -5.69 6.85 -0.90
N LEU A 593 -6.40 5.77 -0.51
CA LEU A 593 -5.80 4.51 -0.08
C LEU A 593 -5.02 3.83 -1.21
N SER A 594 -5.48 3.91 -2.45
CA SER A 594 -4.76 3.41 -3.62
C SER A 594 -3.42 4.13 -3.80
N LYS A 595 -3.41 5.47 -3.71
CA LYS A 595 -2.16 6.25 -3.81
C LYS A 595 -1.21 5.94 -2.67
N GLU A 596 -1.72 5.81 -1.44
CA GLU A 596 -0.91 5.43 -0.27
C GLU A 596 -0.33 4.01 -0.41
N ARG A 597 -1.13 3.05 -0.89
CA ARG A 597 -0.67 1.69 -1.21
C ARG A 597 0.43 1.72 -2.26
N ASP A 598 0.26 2.47 -3.35
CA ASP A 598 1.25 2.54 -4.43
C ASP A 598 2.57 3.14 -3.96
N THR A 599 2.51 4.20 -3.15
CA THR A 599 3.71 4.79 -2.53
C THR A 599 4.41 3.83 -1.58
N LEU A 600 3.67 3.15 -0.69
CA LEU A 600 4.24 2.12 0.19
C LEU A 600 4.82 0.94 -0.58
N LYS A 601 4.20 0.53 -1.70
CA LYS A 601 4.72 -0.53 -2.57
C LYS A 601 6.03 -0.13 -3.23
N THR A 602 6.12 1.10 -3.75
CA THR A 602 7.37 1.62 -4.30
C THR A 602 8.45 1.72 -3.22
N GLN A 603 8.11 2.21 -2.03
CA GLN A 603 9.03 2.29 -0.90
C GLN A 603 9.51 0.90 -0.45
N ALA A 604 8.62 -0.09 -0.34
CA ALA A 604 8.99 -1.46 0.01
C ALA A 604 9.93 -2.07 -1.04
N ASN A 605 9.70 -1.83 -2.34
CA ASN A 605 10.61 -2.30 -3.39
C ASN A 605 12.00 -1.63 -3.30
N GLN A 606 12.06 -0.33 -3.00
CA GLN A 606 13.33 0.38 -2.81
C GLN A 606 14.09 -0.13 -1.59
N LEU A 607 13.40 -0.32 -0.46
CA LEU A 607 14.00 -0.88 0.75
C LEU A 607 14.48 -2.31 0.53
N GLN A 608 13.72 -3.13 -0.22
CA GLN A 608 14.13 -4.48 -0.57
C GLN A 608 15.42 -4.49 -1.41
N GLN A 609 15.53 -3.56 -2.36
CA GLN A 609 16.75 -3.41 -3.16
C GLN A 609 17.94 -2.99 -2.28
N GLN A 610 17.75 -2.05 -1.36
CA GLN A 610 18.79 -1.64 -0.40
C GLN A 610 19.23 -2.77 0.53
N VAL A 611 18.32 -3.64 0.97
CA VAL A 611 18.68 -4.85 1.73
C VAL A 611 19.60 -5.75 0.90
N THR A 612 19.25 -5.99 -0.37
CA THR A 612 20.09 -6.83 -1.25
C THR A 612 21.46 -6.20 -1.49
N GLU A 613 21.51 -4.90 -1.80
CA GLU A 613 22.76 -4.17 -2.01
C GLU A 613 23.64 -4.19 -0.74
N SER A 614 23.05 -3.97 0.44
CA SER A 614 23.79 -4.07 1.70
C SER A 614 24.28 -5.49 1.96
N GLN A 615 23.50 -6.53 1.67
CA GLN A 615 23.94 -7.92 1.83
C GLN A 615 25.13 -8.26 0.92
N GLU A 616 25.09 -7.81 -0.34
CA GLU A 616 26.20 -7.96 -1.28
C GLU A 616 27.45 -7.20 -0.79
N GLU A 617 27.29 -6.00 -0.23
CA GLU A 617 28.39 -5.26 0.41
C GLU A 617 28.97 -6.00 1.63
N ASN A 618 28.13 -6.58 2.50
CA ASN A 618 28.58 -7.37 3.65
C ASN A 618 29.40 -8.59 3.18
N GLU A 619 28.92 -9.33 2.18
CA GLU A 619 29.63 -10.49 1.62
C GLU A 619 30.99 -10.08 1.04
N LEU A 620 31.05 -8.95 0.34
CA LEU A 620 32.31 -8.42 -0.21
C LEU A 620 33.28 -8.00 0.89
N LEU A 621 32.80 -7.31 1.94
CA LEU A 621 33.62 -6.89 3.09
C LEU A 621 34.17 -8.12 3.85
N LEU A 622 33.36 -9.15 4.05
CA LEU A 622 33.79 -10.43 4.65
C LEU A 622 34.86 -11.12 3.82
N LEU A 623 34.70 -11.16 2.49
CA LEU A 623 35.73 -11.73 1.60
C LEU A 623 37.05 -10.94 1.66
N GLN A 624 36.97 -9.62 1.65
CA GLN A 624 38.16 -8.76 1.81
C GLN A 624 38.83 -8.95 3.17
N LEU A 625 38.04 -9.06 4.25
CA LEU A 625 38.54 -9.35 5.59
C LEU A 625 39.29 -10.68 5.64
N HIS A 626 38.72 -11.75 5.07
CA HIS A 626 39.38 -13.06 5.01
C HIS A 626 40.67 -13.02 4.18
N GLN A 627 40.68 -12.35 3.03
CA GLN A 627 41.89 -12.25 2.21
C GLN A 627 43.02 -11.53 2.96
N VAL A 628 42.70 -10.40 3.62
CA VAL A 628 43.68 -9.65 4.41
C VAL A 628 44.19 -10.49 5.58
N GLN A 629 43.32 -11.23 6.26
CA GLN A 629 43.73 -12.15 7.33
C GLN A 629 44.68 -13.25 6.83
N GLU A 630 44.39 -13.86 5.67
CA GLU A 630 45.26 -14.89 5.08
C GLU A 630 46.62 -14.35 4.68
N GLU A 631 46.67 -13.18 4.03
CA GLU A 631 47.95 -12.54 3.65
C GLU A 631 48.78 -12.21 4.90
N LEU A 632 48.14 -11.73 5.96
CA LEU A 632 48.81 -11.39 7.22
C LEU A 632 49.29 -12.63 7.98
N GLU A 633 48.53 -13.72 8.02
CA GLU A 633 48.95 -15.00 8.60
C GLU A 633 50.19 -15.56 7.88
N GLN A 634 50.23 -15.45 6.55
CA GLN A 634 51.39 -15.86 5.75
C GLN A 634 52.65 -15.07 6.14
N TYR A 635 52.56 -13.74 6.29
CA TYR A 635 53.69 -12.92 6.72
C TYR A 635 54.16 -13.28 8.13
N PHE A 636 53.24 -13.48 9.07
CA PHE A 636 53.57 -13.90 10.43
C PHE A 636 54.34 -15.23 10.46
N LEU A 637 53.85 -16.24 9.73
CA LEU A 637 54.49 -17.56 9.64
C LEU A 637 55.87 -17.50 8.96
N GLN A 638 56.04 -16.68 7.92
CA GLN A 638 57.34 -16.49 7.28
C GLN A 638 58.35 -15.87 8.26
N ASN A 639 57.92 -14.87 9.02
CA ASN A 639 58.78 -14.19 9.99
C ASN A 639 59.16 -15.11 11.17
N GLN A 640 58.21 -15.92 11.66
CA GLN A 640 58.49 -16.93 12.68
C GLN A 640 59.53 -17.96 12.20
N LYS A 641 59.43 -18.43 10.95
CA LYS A 641 60.40 -19.36 10.35
C LYS A 641 61.80 -18.74 10.21
N ALA A 642 61.88 -17.48 9.80
CA ALA A 642 63.15 -16.76 9.69
C ALA A 642 63.84 -16.65 11.06
N THR A 643 63.07 -16.32 12.10
CA THR A 643 63.56 -16.22 13.49
C THR A 643 64.11 -17.56 13.99
N GLN A 644 63.36 -18.65 13.82
CA GLN A 644 63.82 -20.00 14.19
C GLN A 644 65.09 -20.44 13.44
N HIS A 645 65.24 -19.99 12.19
CA HIS A 645 66.43 -20.30 11.41
C HIS A 645 67.68 -19.60 11.97
N ILE A 646 67.55 -18.32 12.37
CA ILE A 646 68.64 -17.55 12.98
C ILE A 646 69.07 -18.21 14.31
N GLU A 647 68.13 -18.52 15.21
CA GLU A 647 68.44 -19.20 16.48
C GLU A 647 69.17 -20.54 16.25
N THR A 648 68.75 -21.29 15.22
CA THR A 648 69.40 -22.56 14.87
C THR A 648 70.85 -22.35 14.40
N LEU A 649 71.14 -21.28 13.65
CA LEU A 649 72.48 -20.95 13.18
C LEU A 649 73.37 -20.48 14.34
N GLU A 650 72.85 -19.67 15.26
CA GLU A 650 73.58 -19.22 16.45
C GLU A 650 74.01 -20.39 17.34
N LEU A 651 73.09 -21.32 17.62
CA LEU A 651 73.41 -22.54 18.38
C LEU A 651 74.42 -23.45 17.66
N ARG A 652 74.48 -23.42 16.33
CA ARG A 652 75.51 -24.13 15.57
C ARG A 652 76.87 -23.43 15.69
N TRP A 653 76.90 -22.11 15.60
CA TRP A 653 78.12 -21.30 15.76
C TRP A 653 78.76 -21.48 17.14
N GLN A 654 77.98 -21.38 18.21
CA GLN A 654 78.47 -21.58 19.58
C GLN A 654 79.08 -22.98 19.79
N ARG A 655 78.47 -24.02 19.22
CA ARG A 655 79.01 -25.38 19.26
C ARG A 655 80.34 -25.52 18.51
N MET A 656 80.53 -24.76 17.43
CA MET A 656 81.79 -24.74 16.67
C MET A 656 82.91 -24.10 17.50
N LEU A 657 82.66 -22.92 18.08
CA LEU A 657 83.63 -22.21 18.94
C LEU A 657 84.05 -23.03 20.16
N THR A 658 83.12 -23.80 20.76
CA THR A 658 83.44 -24.69 21.88
C THR A 658 84.40 -25.83 21.49
N ARG A 659 84.27 -26.36 20.27
CA ARG A 659 85.13 -27.45 19.77
C ARG A 659 86.49 -26.97 19.28
N HIS A 660 86.58 -25.71 18.86
CA HIS A 660 87.80 -25.11 18.35
C HIS A 660 88.12 -23.78 19.07
N PRO A 661 88.58 -23.81 20.34
CA PRO A 661 88.82 -22.60 21.16
C PRO A 661 89.94 -21.68 20.65
N ASP A 662 90.74 -22.19 19.71
CA ASP A 662 91.87 -21.50 19.08
C ASP A 662 91.51 -20.95 17.69
N TYR A 663 90.25 -21.10 17.26
CA TYR A 663 89.75 -20.53 16.01
C TYR A 663 89.71 -19.00 16.08
N CYS A 664 90.05 -18.36 14.96
CA CYS A 664 89.91 -16.92 14.78
C CYS A 664 89.03 -16.69 13.56
N ASP A 665 87.93 -15.95 13.73
CA ASP A 665 87.20 -15.38 12.62
C ASP A 665 87.73 -13.97 12.33
N TYR A 666 87.83 -13.58 11.06
CA TYR A 666 88.29 -12.26 10.67
C TYR A 666 87.76 -11.90 9.28
N SER A 667 87.53 -10.61 9.03
CA SER A 667 87.14 -10.15 7.70
C SER A 667 88.34 -9.98 6.77
N GLN A 668 89.48 -9.51 7.28
CA GLN A 668 90.68 -9.28 6.48
C GLN A 668 91.97 -9.32 7.32
N ILE A 669 93.06 -9.86 6.75
CA ILE A 669 94.43 -9.79 7.29
C ILE A 669 95.37 -9.22 6.22
N LYS A 670 96.21 -8.25 6.57
CA LYS A 670 97.27 -7.68 5.72
C LYS A 670 98.59 -7.65 6.47
N ALA A 671 99.69 -7.82 5.74
CA ALA A 671 101.04 -7.77 6.27
C ALA A 671 101.97 -6.93 5.37
N ASN A 672 102.79 -6.07 5.99
CA ASN A 672 103.73 -5.18 5.30
C ASN A 672 105.13 -5.31 5.90
N GLN A 673 106.15 -5.58 5.07
CA GLN A 673 107.54 -5.64 5.52
C GLN A 673 108.07 -4.23 5.80
N SER A 674 108.85 -4.07 6.89
CA SER A 674 109.51 -2.81 7.20
C SER A 674 110.56 -2.46 6.13
N SER A 675 110.61 -1.19 5.72
CA SER A 675 111.60 -0.70 4.75
C SER A 675 113.02 -0.67 5.32
N ASP A 676 113.16 -0.53 6.64
CA ASP A 676 114.42 -0.30 7.34
C ASP A 676 115.01 -1.56 8.01
N ASP A 677 114.19 -2.60 8.26
CA ASP A 677 114.61 -3.84 8.92
C ASP A 677 113.90 -5.06 8.31
N SER A 678 114.68 -5.91 7.62
CA SER A 678 114.16 -7.12 6.99
C SER A 678 113.63 -8.16 7.99
N ASN A 679 113.94 -8.00 9.29
CA ASN A 679 113.48 -8.89 10.36
C ASN A 679 112.16 -8.44 11.02
N THR A 680 111.54 -7.34 10.54
CA THR A 680 110.30 -6.79 11.09
C THR A 680 109.16 -6.83 10.06
N LEU A 681 108.00 -7.35 10.50
CA LEU A 681 106.80 -7.47 9.68
C LEU A 681 105.58 -6.91 10.42
N TYR A 682 104.91 -5.92 9.83
CA TYR A 682 103.71 -5.28 10.36
C TYR A 682 102.45 -6.04 9.93
N TRP A 683 101.48 -6.16 10.84
CA TRP A 683 100.22 -6.88 10.68
C TRP A 683 99.05 -5.95 10.97
N HIS A 684 98.03 -6.02 10.10
CA HIS A 684 96.76 -5.32 10.25
C HIS A 684 95.62 -6.33 10.04
N VAL A 685 94.76 -6.51 11.04
CA VAL A 685 93.63 -7.45 11.01
C VAL A 685 92.33 -6.71 11.32
N GLU A 686 91.27 -6.96 10.56
CA GLU A 686 89.95 -6.34 10.72
C GLU A 686 88.89 -7.35 11.18
N ASN A 687 87.99 -6.89 12.07
CA ASN A 687 86.88 -7.65 12.66
C ASN A 687 87.30 -9.02 13.21
N LEU A 688 88.34 -9.05 14.03
CA LEU A 688 88.90 -10.27 14.57
C LEU A 688 88.07 -10.77 15.76
N GLU A 689 87.39 -11.92 15.61
CA GLU A 689 86.83 -12.69 16.72
C GLU A 689 87.84 -13.72 17.21
N THR A 690 88.39 -13.53 18.41
CA THR A 690 89.33 -14.50 19.00
C THR A 690 89.37 -14.41 20.52
N ALA A 691 89.66 -15.53 21.18
CA ALA A 691 89.72 -15.62 22.65
C ALA A 691 88.47 -15.09 23.38
N GLY A 692 87.29 -15.18 22.74
CA GLY A 692 86.02 -14.67 23.27
C GLY A 692 85.86 -13.15 23.18
N ARG A 693 86.63 -12.49 22.31
CA ARG A 693 86.64 -11.04 22.11
C ARG A 693 86.46 -10.69 20.64
N MET A 694 85.68 -9.66 20.37
CA MET A 694 85.64 -8.98 19.07
C MET A 694 86.61 -7.80 19.09
N ILE A 695 87.54 -7.76 18.14
CA ILE A 695 88.54 -6.71 17.97
C ILE A 695 88.34 -6.11 16.57
N ASP A 696 87.74 -4.92 16.50
CA ASP A 696 87.41 -4.26 15.23
C ASP A 696 88.64 -4.04 14.34
N THR A 697 89.77 -3.66 14.93
CA THR A 697 91.04 -3.49 14.21
C THR A 697 92.22 -3.81 15.13
N LEU A 698 93.06 -4.76 14.71
CA LEU A 698 94.29 -5.17 15.40
C LEU A 698 95.51 -4.74 14.59
N ARG A 699 96.42 -3.98 15.21
CA ARG A 699 97.74 -3.64 14.66
C ARG A 699 98.85 -4.15 15.55
N CYS A 700 99.77 -4.93 14.99
CA CYS A 700 100.97 -5.39 15.69
C CYS A 700 102.11 -5.63 14.70
N HIS A 701 103.33 -5.83 15.17
CA HIS A 701 104.41 -6.29 14.30
C HIS A 701 105.21 -7.41 14.94
N THR A 702 105.71 -8.33 14.11
CA THR A 702 106.59 -9.42 14.54
C THR A 702 108.03 -9.09 14.16
N LEU A 703 108.95 -9.31 15.10
CA LEU A 703 110.36 -8.95 14.99
C LEU A 703 111.21 -10.18 15.33
N ILE A 704 112.28 -10.44 14.58
CA ILE A 704 113.26 -11.49 14.93
C ILE A 704 114.56 -10.85 15.46
N ARG A 705 114.93 -11.14 16.71
CA ARG A 705 116.21 -10.74 17.33
C ARG A 705 116.92 -11.95 17.92
N ASN A 706 118.21 -12.11 17.61
CA ASN A 706 119.04 -13.24 18.10
C ASN A 706 118.40 -14.63 17.87
N GLY A 707 117.68 -14.81 16.76
CA GLY A 707 117.00 -16.07 16.43
C GLY A 707 115.68 -16.34 17.16
N LEU A 708 115.22 -15.39 17.99
CA LEU A 708 113.93 -15.45 18.69
C LEU A 708 112.95 -14.47 18.05
N LEU A 709 111.69 -14.90 17.90
CA LEU A 709 110.59 -14.06 17.46
C LEU A 709 109.96 -13.38 18.67
N GLY A 710 109.65 -12.09 18.52
CA GLY A 710 108.86 -11.32 19.47
C GLY A 710 107.66 -10.69 18.79
N PHE A 711 106.58 -10.54 19.55
CA PHE A 711 105.45 -9.68 19.18
C PHE A 711 105.67 -8.30 19.74
N CYS A 712 105.37 -7.29 18.94
CA CYS A 712 105.51 -5.90 19.30
C CYS A 712 104.21 -5.15 19.07
N PHE A 713 103.81 -4.37 20.07
CA PHE A 713 102.66 -3.49 20.00
C PHE A 713 103.13 -2.05 20.24
N SER A 714 102.83 -1.17 19.30
CA SER A 714 103.26 0.23 19.35
C SER A 714 102.56 0.98 20.47
N GLN A 715 103.32 1.71 21.29
CA GLN A 715 102.74 2.59 22.31
C GLN A 715 102.23 3.93 21.74
N ALA A 716 102.55 4.28 20.49
CA ALA A 716 101.99 5.48 19.85
C ALA A 716 100.47 5.37 19.64
N ASP A 717 99.95 4.14 19.60
CA ASP A 717 98.55 3.78 19.35
C ASP A 717 97.83 3.37 20.66
N ARG A 718 98.09 4.08 21.76
CA ARG A 718 97.62 3.73 23.13
C ARG A 718 96.11 3.52 23.26
N GLU A 719 95.31 4.27 22.51
CA GLU A 719 93.84 4.16 22.55
C GLU A 719 93.32 2.91 21.81
N THR A 720 94.14 2.26 20.99
CA THR A 720 93.76 1.10 20.16
C THR A 720 94.56 -0.17 20.48
N LEU A 721 95.20 -0.23 21.65
CA LEU A 721 95.93 -1.42 22.09
C LEU A 721 94.95 -2.58 22.35
N PRO A 722 95.16 -3.75 21.74
CA PRO A 722 94.27 -4.90 21.89
C PRO A 722 94.46 -5.67 23.20
N LEU A 723 95.45 -5.29 24.01
CA LEU A 723 95.81 -5.97 25.25
C LEU A 723 94.97 -5.43 26.43
N LEU A 724 94.39 -6.33 27.22
CA LEU A 724 93.64 -5.99 28.44
C LEU A 724 94.56 -5.50 29.57
N ARG A 725 95.79 -6.05 29.66
CA ARG A 725 96.76 -5.67 30.69
C ARG A 725 98.12 -5.27 30.11
N GLN A 726 98.60 -4.10 30.52
CA GLN A 726 99.88 -3.55 30.07
C GLN A 726 101.00 -3.92 31.04
N PRO A 727 102.06 -4.63 30.59
CA PRO A 727 103.21 -4.92 31.44
C PRO A 727 103.94 -3.64 31.83
N LYS A 728 104.51 -3.59 33.04
CA LYS A 728 105.35 -2.48 33.47
C LYS A 728 106.71 -2.53 32.74
N GLN A 729 106.79 -1.92 31.56
CA GLN A 729 108.03 -1.63 30.82
C GLN A 729 108.32 -0.13 30.81
N ASN A 730 109.59 0.27 30.64
CA ASN A 730 109.99 1.69 30.59
C ASN A 730 109.18 2.43 29.52
N ILE A 731 108.59 3.57 29.91
CA ILE A 731 107.47 4.27 29.26
C ILE A 731 107.80 4.87 27.86
N ALA A 732 109.01 4.68 27.35
CA ALA A 732 109.49 5.29 26.10
C ALA A 732 109.63 4.33 24.90
N ASP A 733 109.50 3.02 25.08
CA ASP A 733 109.73 2.01 24.03
C ASP A 733 108.48 1.14 23.75
N ASP A 734 108.38 0.58 22.54
CA ASP A 734 107.29 -0.34 22.13
C ASP A 734 107.21 -1.59 23.03
N LEU A 735 105.99 -2.12 23.22
CA LEU A 735 105.74 -3.30 24.06
C LEU A 735 106.23 -4.57 23.36
N LEU A 736 107.42 -5.03 23.74
CA LEU A 736 108.09 -6.19 23.14
C LEU A 736 107.92 -7.46 23.99
N PHE A 737 107.34 -8.49 23.39
CA PHE A 737 107.07 -9.80 23.99
C PHE A 737 107.91 -10.89 23.34
N PHE A 738 109.02 -11.27 23.99
CA PHE A 738 109.81 -12.45 23.64
C PHE A 738 109.55 -13.59 24.64
N PRO A 739 109.47 -14.84 24.19
CA PRO A 739 109.40 -15.98 25.09
C PRO A 739 110.83 -16.34 25.53
N ILE A 740 111.29 -15.78 26.66
CA ILE A 740 112.67 -15.96 27.17
C ILE A 740 112.71 -16.90 28.39
N ASP A 741 113.80 -17.66 28.54
CA ASP A 741 114.17 -18.49 29.71
C ASP A 741 114.42 -17.62 30.96
N GLN A 742 113.78 -17.96 32.07
CA GLN A 742 113.78 -17.21 33.34
C GLN A 742 115.17 -16.96 33.94
N ARG A 743 116.19 -17.72 33.53
CA ARG A 743 117.55 -17.68 34.12
C ARG A 743 118.36 -16.40 33.87
N LYS A 744 117.88 -15.46 33.05
CA LYS A 744 118.59 -14.21 32.68
C LYS A 744 118.05 -12.93 33.32
N TYR A 745 116.92 -12.97 34.05
CA TYR A 745 116.36 -11.80 34.72
C TYR A 745 116.74 -11.82 36.20
N LEU A 746 117.76 -11.05 36.58
CA LEU A 746 118.29 -10.91 37.94
C LEU A 746 117.51 -9.88 38.78
N SER A 747 116.22 -9.66 38.52
CA SER A 747 115.37 -8.68 39.21
C SER A 747 114.07 -9.29 39.72
N ASP A 748 113.57 -8.83 40.88
CA ASP A 748 112.35 -9.29 41.57
C ASP A 748 111.02 -9.14 40.78
N ALA A 749 111.05 -8.76 39.50
CA ALA A 749 109.87 -8.55 38.65
C ALA A 749 109.65 -9.72 37.68
N LEU A 750 108.38 -10.15 37.54
CA LEU A 750 107.96 -11.15 36.54
C LEU A 750 108.27 -10.67 35.11
N PRO A 751 108.70 -11.55 34.19
CA PRO A 751 108.85 -11.21 32.78
C PRO A 751 107.55 -10.62 32.18
N PRO A 752 107.62 -9.64 31.25
CA PRO A 752 106.46 -8.98 30.66
C PRO A 752 105.40 -9.94 30.07
N ILE A 753 105.83 -11.04 29.47
CA ILE A 753 104.95 -12.06 28.88
C ILE A 753 104.15 -12.85 29.92
N GLN A 754 104.61 -12.89 31.18
CA GLN A 754 103.93 -13.53 32.31
C GLN A 754 102.98 -12.56 33.03
N GLN A 755 103.03 -11.25 32.73
CA GLN A 755 102.11 -10.24 33.26
C GLN A 755 100.84 -10.07 32.39
N LEU A 756 100.78 -10.75 31.23
CA LEU A 756 99.66 -10.69 30.31
C LEU A 756 98.38 -11.30 30.90
N ALA A 757 97.24 -10.76 30.49
CA ALA A 757 95.93 -11.29 30.81
C ALA A 757 95.71 -12.70 30.23
N THR A 758 94.74 -13.44 30.77
CA THR A 758 94.40 -14.79 30.27
C THR A 758 94.02 -14.75 28.79
N SER A 759 93.15 -13.82 28.40
CA SER A 759 92.75 -13.62 27.02
C SER A 759 93.87 -13.07 26.14
N ASP A 760 94.77 -12.24 26.67
CA ASP A 760 95.90 -11.69 25.89
C ASP A 760 96.93 -12.76 25.56
N ARG A 761 97.21 -13.69 26.49
CA ARG A 761 98.08 -14.84 26.22
C ARG A 761 97.49 -15.76 25.16
N ARG A 762 96.17 -15.98 25.20
CA ARG A 762 95.44 -16.72 24.16
C ARG A 762 95.45 -15.98 22.83
N LEU A 763 95.27 -14.66 22.83
CA LEU A 763 95.37 -13.81 21.65
C LEU A 763 96.74 -13.98 20.98
N LEU A 764 97.85 -13.86 21.71
CA LEU A 764 99.20 -14.04 21.13
C LEU A 764 99.41 -15.44 20.55
N ARG A 765 98.91 -16.47 21.23
CA ARG A 765 98.97 -17.86 20.75
C ARG A 765 98.17 -18.06 19.47
N ASN A 766 96.93 -17.55 19.46
CA ASN A 766 96.00 -17.63 18.34
C ASN A 766 96.53 -16.84 17.14
N LEU A 767 96.99 -15.60 17.35
CA LEU A 767 97.63 -14.79 16.31
C LEU A 767 98.87 -15.47 15.75
N SER A 768 99.73 -16.03 16.60
CA SER A 768 100.92 -16.74 16.12
C SER A 768 100.57 -17.93 15.22
N ARG A 769 99.49 -18.67 15.55
CA ARG A 769 98.97 -19.76 14.71
C ARG A 769 98.34 -19.26 13.42
N THR A 770 97.49 -18.23 13.49
CA THR A 770 96.86 -17.62 12.32
C THR A 770 97.91 -17.05 11.38
N PHE A 771 98.87 -16.27 11.88
CA PHE A 771 99.99 -15.74 11.11
C PHE A 771 100.82 -16.86 10.48
N HIS A 772 101.09 -17.94 11.21
CA HIS A 772 101.76 -19.11 10.64
C HIS A 772 100.99 -19.73 9.47
N GLN A 773 99.65 -19.79 9.55
CA GLN A 773 98.78 -20.33 8.52
C GLN A 773 98.71 -19.42 7.29
N VAL A 774 98.41 -18.12 7.46
CA VAL A 774 98.28 -17.19 6.32
C VAL A 774 99.61 -16.96 5.60
N LEU A 775 100.75 -17.07 6.29
CA LEU A 775 102.08 -17.03 5.66
C LEU A 775 102.37 -18.21 4.72
N ALA A 776 101.54 -19.26 4.72
CA ALA A 776 101.61 -20.29 3.69
C ALA A 776 101.20 -19.75 2.30
N GLN A 777 100.45 -18.64 2.25
CA GLN A 777 100.00 -17.96 1.04
C GLN A 777 100.29 -16.44 1.14
N PRO A 778 101.56 -16.00 1.03
CA PRO A 778 101.96 -14.61 1.28
C PRO A 778 101.23 -13.55 0.43
N LEU A 779 100.82 -13.91 -0.80
CA LEU A 779 100.09 -13.03 -1.71
C LEU A 779 98.72 -12.60 -1.15
N GLU A 780 98.01 -13.47 -0.44
CA GLU A 780 96.66 -13.17 0.08
C GLU A 780 96.68 -12.10 1.18
N ILE A 781 97.80 -11.99 1.88
CA ILE A 781 98.02 -10.99 2.94
C ILE A 781 98.81 -9.77 2.45
N GLY A 782 99.04 -9.61 1.14
CA GLY A 782 99.68 -8.41 0.57
C GLY A 782 101.21 -8.43 0.54
N LEU A 783 101.86 -9.58 0.77
CA LEU A 783 103.30 -9.74 0.63
C LEU A 783 103.70 -10.18 -0.79
N SER A 784 104.95 -9.91 -1.18
CA SER A 784 105.51 -10.39 -2.44
C SER A 784 105.59 -11.92 -2.48
N ALA A 785 105.45 -12.51 -3.67
CA ALA A 785 105.55 -13.95 -3.90
C ALA A 785 106.92 -14.54 -3.46
N ASP A 786 107.98 -13.73 -3.54
CA ASP A 786 109.36 -14.13 -3.19
C ASP A 786 109.72 -13.89 -1.71
N TYR A 787 108.74 -13.48 -0.88
CA TYR A 787 109.00 -13.21 0.54
C TYR A 787 109.41 -14.51 1.28
N PRO A 788 110.50 -14.50 2.08
CA PRO A 788 111.03 -15.70 2.75
C PRO A 788 110.19 -16.13 3.97
N SER A 789 108.94 -16.52 3.74
CA SER A 789 107.96 -16.82 4.80
C SER A 789 108.32 -18.06 5.64
N ALA A 790 109.10 -19.00 5.10
CA ALA A 790 109.46 -20.25 5.78
C ALA A 790 110.22 -20.03 7.11
N ALA A 791 111.13 -19.05 7.15
CA ALA A 791 111.88 -18.72 8.35
C ALA A 791 110.95 -18.15 9.43
N LEU A 792 110.07 -17.23 9.05
CA LEU A 792 109.11 -16.60 9.95
C LEU A 792 108.06 -17.60 10.47
N ARG A 793 107.54 -18.47 9.59
CA ARG A 793 106.62 -19.56 9.96
C ARG A 793 107.25 -20.52 10.98
N THR A 794 108.54 -20.83 10.82
CA THR A 794 109.29 -21.65 11.77
C THR A 794 109.50 -20.91 13.10
N ALA A 795 109.80 -19.62 13.04
CA ALA A 795 109.97 -18.79 14.23
C ALA A 795 108.66 -18.64 15.03
N LEU A 796 107.51 -18.52 14.35
CA LEU A 796 106.17 -18.51 14.96
C LEU A 796 105.81 -19.85 15.63
N LEU A 797 106.17 -20.99 15.01
CA LEU A 797 106.00 -22.30 15.67
C LEU A 797 106.87 -22.43 16.94
N ARG A 798 108.12 -21.98 16.87
CA ARG A 798 109.01 -21.93 18.05
C ARG A 798 108.48 -20.99 19.12
N PHE A 799 107.91 -19.85 18.73
CA PHE A 799 107.26 -18.91 19.64
C PHE A 799 106.09 -19.57 20.38
N ASN A 800 105.20 -20.28 19.67
CA ASN A 800 104.11 -21.04 20.30
C ASN A 800 104.64 -22.13 21.24
N ALA A 801 105.63 -22.92 20.81
CA ALA A 801 106.24 -23.94 21.66
C ALA A 801 106.89 -23.34 22.92
N ALA A 802 107.48 -22.15 22.80
CA ALA A 802 108.08 -21.45 23.92
C ALA A 802 107.03 -20.82 24.86
N LEU A 803 105.88 -20.36 24.34
CA LEU A 803 104.72 -19.98 25.15
C LEU A 803 104.17 -21.16 25.96
N ASP A 804 104.11 -22.34 25.35
CA ASP A 804 103.62 -23.57 25.98
C ASP A 804 104.57 -24.08 27.07
N ALA A 805 105.87 -23.79 26.94
CA ALA A 805 106.89 -24.14 27.93
C ALA A 805 107.03 -23.13 29.09
N LEU A 806 106.28 -22.02 29.07
CA LEU A 806 106.26 -21.07 30.18
C LEU A 806 105.70 -21.74 31.44
N PRO A 807 106.24 -21.45 32.64
CA PRO A 807 105.69 -21.97 33.88
C PRO A 807 104.24 -21.55 34.07
N ALA A 808 103.48 -22.39 34.78
CA ALA A 808 102.10 -22.12 35.16
C ALA A 808 102.06 -20.94 36.15
N VAL A 809 101.90 -19.73 35.61
CA VAL A 809 101.61 -18.51 36.37
C VAL A 809 100.10 -18.31 36.41
N LEU A 810 99.58 -17.89 37.56
CA LEU A 810 98.19 -17.49 37.71
C LEU A 810 97.94 -16.20 36.93
N THR A 811 97.02 -16.24 35.97
CA THR A 811 96.61 -15.09 35.16
C THR A 811 95.10 -14.88 35.24
N TYR A 812 94.64 -13.66 35.00
CA TYR A 812 93.22 -13.24 34.97
C TYR A 812 93.02 -12.18 33.88
N ASP A 813 91.79 -11.79 33.57
CA ASP A 813 91.55 -10.68 32.64
C ASP A 813 91.36 -9.36 33.38
N ALA A 814 90.50 -9.36 34.40
CA ALA A 814 90.22 -8.20 35.23
C ALA A 814 90.15 -8.61 36.71
N CYS A 815 90.43 -7.65 37.59
CA CYS A 815 90.23 -7.77 39.03
C CYS A 815 89.24 -6.66 39.45
N ARG A 816 88.04 -7.03 39.88
CA ARG A 816 87.04 -6.09 40.38
C ARG A 816 87.00 -6.11 41.89
N LEU A 817 86.85 -4.92 42.50
CA LEU A 817 86.49 -4.79 43.90
C LEU A 817 84.97 -4.97 44.02
N GLU A 818 84.52 -6.13 44.48
CA GLU A 818 83.10 -6.40 44.75
C GLU A 818 82.64 -5.62 45.97
N ARG A 819 83.48 -5.58 47.01
CA ARG A 819 83.19 -4.88 48.25
C ARG A 819 84.46 -4.55 49.01
N GLN A 820 84.47 -3.39 49.65
CA GLN A 820 85.39 -3.07 50.73
C GLN A 820 84.61 -2.93 52.04
N GLN A 821 85.15 -3.45 53.13
CA GLN A 821 84.56 -3.29 54.45
C GLN A 821 85.61 -2.85 55.46
N VAL A 822 85.25 -1.84 56.25
CA VAL A 822 86.05 -1.32 57.36
C VAL A 822 85.20 -1.40 58.63
N ASN A 823 85.54 -2.32 59.52
CA ASN A 823 84.96 -2.43 60.86
C ASN A 823 86.01 -2.05 61.92
N PRO A 824 85.62 -1.75 63.17
CA PRO A 824 86.56 -1.33 64.22
C PRO A 824 87.71 -2.30 64.51
N ASP A 825 87.52 -3.60 64.29
CA ASP A 825 88.45 -4.68 64.62
C ASP A 825 88.85 -5.55 63.41
N TYR A 826 88.27 -5.29 62.23
CA TYR A 826 88.40 -6.10 61.03
C TYR A 826 88.21 -5.28 59.74
N GLU A 827 89.06 -5.47 58.74
CA GLU A 827 88.90 -4.85 57.43
C GLU A 827 89.16 -5.89 56.32
N HIS A 828 88.44 -5.79 55.20
CA HIS A 828 88.71 -6.65 54.03
C HIS A 828 88.50 -5.95 52.69
N LEU A 829 89.18 -6.47 51.68
CA LEU A 829 88.92 -6.26 50.26
C LEU A 829 88.37 -7.56 49.67
N TRP A 830 87.16 -7.53 49.14
CA TRP A 830 86.56 -8.63 48.41
C TRP A 830 86.80 -8.43 46.92
N LEU A 831 87.63 -9.30 46.36
CA LEU A 831 88.07 -9.25 44.97
C LEU A 831 87.40 -10.36 44.16
N ARG A 832 86.94 -10.00 42.96
CA ARG A 832 86.53 -10.93 41.92
C ARG A 832 87.54 -10.90 40.78
N LEU A 833 88.13 -12.05 40.49
CA LEU A 833 89.05 -12.24 39.36
C LEU A 833 88.26 -12.84 38.20
N GLU A 834 88.19 -12.13 37.07
CA GLU A 834 87.53 -12.61 35.86
C GLU A 834 88.51 -13.43 35.00
N ASN A 835 88.01 -14.49 34.38
CA ASN A 835 88.75 -15.35 33.47
C ASN A 835 90.10 -15.84 34.05
N LEU A 836 90.05 -16.36 35.28
CA LEU A 836 91.21 -16.86 35.99
C LEU A 836 91.77 -18.11 35.31
N ALA A 837 93.08 -18.22 35.19
CA ALA A 837 93.75 -19.39 34.65
C ALA A 837 95.02 -19.72 35.43
N LEU A 838 95.29 -21.01 35.61
CA LEU A 838 96.54 -21.54 36.16
C LEU A 838 96.97 -22.73 35.30
N GLY A 839 98.01 -22.53 34.48
CA GLY A 839 98.42 -23.53 33.49
C GLY A 839 97.32 -23.75 32.45
N THR A 840 96.82 -24.99 32.35
CA THR A 840 95.72 -25.36 31.44
C THR A 840 94.33 -25.26 32.09
N ALA A 841 94.26 -25.08 33.41
CA ALA A 841 92.99 -24.92 34.12
C ALA A 841 92.52 -23.47 34.03
N GLN A 842 91.21 -23.28 33.81
CA GLN A 842 90.59 -21.97 33.61
C GLN A 842 89.22 -21.93 34.29
N TRP A 843 88.91 -20.78 34.88
CA TRP A 843 87.68 -20.53 35.62
C TRP A 843 87.09 -19.19 35.16
N PRO A 844 85.78 -19.12 34.86
CA PRO A 844 85.14 -17.88 34.38
C PRO A 844 85.28 -16.72 35.37
N SER A 845 85.20 -17.01 36.66
CA SER A 845 85.46 -16.06 37.74
C SER A 845 85.88 -16.77 39.02
N PHE A 846 86.55 -16.05 39.91
CA PHE A 846 86.92 -16.54 41.24
C PHE A 846 86.93 -15.40 42.27
N ASP A 847 86.32 -15.65 43.42
CA ASP A 847 86.18 -14.67 44.49
C ASP A 847 87.14 -14.98 45.65
N VAL A 848 87.87 -13.97 46.11
CA VAL A 848 88.77 -14.05 47.27
C VAL A 848 88.68 -12.77 48.09
N ARG A 849 88.71 -12.89 49.42
CA ARG A 849 88.85 -11.74 50.32
C ARG A 849 90.22 -11.70 50.95
N ILE A 850 90.86 -10.56 50.85
CA ILE A 850 92.10 -10.26 51.56
C ILE A 850 91.69 -9.43 52.76
N SER A 851 91.89 -9.96 53.96
CA SER A 851 91.45 -9.31 55.18
C SER A 851 92.56 -9.19 56.21
N CYS A 852 92.36 -8.31 57.18
CA CYS A 852 93.27 -8.16 58.29
C CYS A 852 92.47 -7.89 59.56
N ALA A 853 92.87 -8.55 60.66
CA ALA A 853 92.32 -8.30 61.99
C ALA A 853 93.31 -7.49 62.85
N ASN A 854 92.83 -6.99 64.00
CA ASN A 854 93.59 -6.11 64.90
C ASN A 854 93.92 -4.75 64.24
N VAL A 855 92.95 -4.18 63.53
CA VAL A 855 93.02 -2.84 62.90
C VAL A 855 92.63 -1.73 63.88
N GLY A 856 92.91 -0.46 63.55
CA GLY A 856 92.42 0.71 64.27
C GLY A 856 92.42 1.96 63.38
N PRO A 857 91.82 3.09 63.80
CA PRO A 857 91.62 4.27 62.93
C PRO A 857 92.88 4.75 62.18
N ASP A 858 94.05 4.75 62.84
CA ASP A 858 95.34 5.15 62.26
C ASP A 858 96.38 4.00 62.23
N ARG A 859 95.94 2.74 62.38
CA ARG A 859 96.85 1.58 62.45
C ARG A 859 96.34 0.44 61.57
N PHE A 860 97.13 0.06 60.57
CA PHE A 860 96.86 -1.15 59.79
C PHE A 860 97.06 -2.41 60.64
N GLY A 861 96.29 -3.46 60.36
CA GLY A 861 96.23 -4.66 61.19
C GLY A 861 97.49 -5.53 61.12
N THR A 862 97.63 -6.46 62.07
CA THR A 862 98.81 -7.34 62.20
C THR A 862 98.51 -8.83 62.00
N HIS A 863 97.26 -9.18 61.69
CA HIS A 863 96.80 -10.56 61.50
C HIS A 863 96.16 -10.71 60.12
N PRO A 864 96.98 -10.88 59.05
CA PRO A 864 96.47 -11.11 57.71
C PRO A 864 95.60 -12.37 57.64
N LYS A 865 94.59 -12.38 56.79
CA LYS A 865 93.85 -13.58 56.43
C LYS A 865 93.53 -13.59 54.93
N LEU A 866 93.49 -14.80 54.37
CA LEU A 866 92.88 -15.06 53.07
C LEU A 866 91.58 -15.80 53.31
N GLU A 867 90.47 -15.21 52.87
CA GLU A 867 89.15 -15.81 53.02
C GLU A 867 88.59 -16.18 51.66
N PHE A 868 88.07 -17.39 51.56
CA PHE A 868 87.52 -17.95 50.34
C PHE A 868 86.04 -18.24 50.57
N PRO A 869 85.13 -17.36 50.10
CA PRO A 869 83.70 -17.60 50.16
C PRO A 869 83.32 -18.90 49.46
N LYS A 870 82.15 -19.45 49.79
CA LYS A 870 81.63 -20.64 49.08
C LYS A 870 81.52 -20.36 47.58
N PRO A 871 82.11 -21.21 46.72
CA PRO A 871 82.06 -20.98 45.28
C PRO A 871 80.65 -21.19 44.71
N GLU A 872 80.21 -20.30 43.84
CA GLU A 872 78.92 -20.40 43.12
C GLU A 872 79.03 -21.25 41.82
N MET A 873 80.25 -21.38 41.28
CA MET A 873 80.58 -22.09 40.05
C MET A 873 81.76 -23.07 40.27
N ILE A 874 82.33 -23.61 39.18
CA ILE A 874 83.57 -24.41 39.22
C ILE A 874 84.67 -23.60 39.91
N SER A 875 85.27 -24.15 40.97
CA SER A 875 86.29 -23.48 41.79
C SER A 875 87.68 -24.09 41.58
N PRO A 876 88.77 -23.31 41.69
CA PRO A 876 90.13 -23.82 41.79
C PRO A 876 90.42 -24.55 43.12
N LEU A 877 89.65 -24.27 44.18
CA LEU A 877 89.81 -24.91 45.50
C LEU A 877 88.92 -26.15 45.59
N THR A 878 89.49 -27.30 45.24
CA THR A 878 88.82 -28.60 45.24
C THR A 878 88.61 -29.19 46.64
N GLY A 879 89.48 -28.87 47.59
CA GLY A 879 89.37 -29.25 49.00
C GLY A 879 88.72 -28.20 49.90
N TRP A 880 87.97 -27.25 49.33
CA TRP A 880 87.26 -26.22 50.09
C TRP A 880 86.28 -26.85 51.11
N TYR A 881 86.25 -26.33 52.33
CA TYR A 881 85.28 -26.68 53.36
C TYR A 881 84.88 -25.43 54.16
N ALA A 882 83.70 -25.45 54.78
CA ALA A 882 83.25 -24.34 55.62
C ALA A 882 83.98 -24.39 56.99
N GLU A 883 84.97 -23.52 57.17
CA GLU A 883 85.76 -23.40 58.39
C GLU A 883 85.16 -22.34 59.34
N SER A 884 84.55 -21.29 58.78
CA SER A 884 83.79 -20.27 59.51
C SER A 884 82.63 -19.72 58.67
N HIS A 885 81.80 -18.86 59.25
CA HIS A 885 80.66 -18.22 58.60
C HIS A 885 80.62 -16.73 58.92
N ASP A 886 80.20 -15.91 57.97
CA ASP A 886 79.87 -14.50 58.17
C ASP A 886 78.51 -14.14 57.52
N ASP A 887 78.17 -12.85 57.50
CA ASP A 887 76.90 -12.34 56.93
C ASP A 887 76.72 -12.65 55.43
N PHE A 888 77.77 -13.09 54.75
CA PHE A 888 77.75 -13.48 53.33
C PHE A 888 77.82 -15.01 53.13
N GLY A 889 77.74 -15.78 54.22
CA GLY A 889 77.65 -17.24 54.19
C GLY A 889 78.91 -17.97 54.66
N PRO A 890 79.02 -19.28 54.38
CA PRO A 890 80.18 -20.08 54.75
C PRO A 890 81.44 -19.67 53.98
N LYS A 891 82.58 -19.69 54.65
CA LYS A 891 83.91 -19.40 54.09
C LYS A 891 84.99 -20.31 54.67
N PHE A 892 86.06 -20.47 53.91
CA PHE A 892 87.32 -21.05 54.37
C PHE A 892 88.30 -19.90 54.66
N GLU A 893 88.88 -19.81 55.86
CA GLU A 893 89.90 -18.80 56.18
C GLU A 893 91.28 -19.44 56.40
N LEU A 894 92.31 -18.90 55.75
CA LEU A 894 93.70 -19.17 56.07
C LEU A 894 94.28 -17.96 56.80
N ARG A 895 94.66 -18.15 58.07
CA ARG A 895 95.07 -17.07 58.98
C ARG A 895 96.58 -16.99 59.11
N PHE A 896 97.09 -15.76 59.22
CA PHE A 896 98.49 -15.43 59.41
C PHE A 896 98.62 -14.45 60.57
N ALA A 897 99.80 -14.41 61.20
CA ALA A 897 100.12 -13.41 62.21
C ALA A 897 101.58 -12.94 62.07
N LEU A 898 101.79 -11.63 62.17
CA LEU A 898 103.14 -11.07 62.15
C LEU A 898 103.89 -11.42 63.45
N PRO A 899 105.22 -11.71 63.38
CA PRO A 899 106.06 -11.59 62.19
C PRO A 899 106.05 -12.80 61.25
N GLU A 900 105.88 -14.05 61.73
CA GLU A 900 106.09 -15.29 60.95
C GLU A 900 105.19 -16.48 61.37
N ASP A 901 103.94 -16.28 61.79
CA ASP A 901 103.05 -17.37 62.21
C ASP A 901 101.88 -17.60 61.23
N MET A 902 101.44 -18.86 61.09
CA MET A 902 100.40 -19.29 60.14
C MET A 902 99.53 -20.42 60.72
N ASP A 903 98.25 -20.44 60.35
CA ASP A 903 97.33 -21.54 60.66
C ASP A 903 97.69 -22.83 59.88
N VAL A 904 98.65 -23.59 60.42
CA VAL A 904 99.15 -24.84 59.83
C VAL A 904 98.09 -25.95 59.82
N GLU A 905 97.13 -25.92 60.76
CA GLU A 905 96.01 -26.87 60.81
C GLU A 905 95.10 -26.67 59.59
N ALA A 906 94.65 -25.43 59.35
CA ALA A 906 93.84 -25.09 58.17
C ALA A 906 94.58 -25.41 56.87
N TRP A 907 95.89 -25.13 56.80
CA TRP A 907 96.73 -25.44 55.63
C TRP A 907 96.81 -26.95 55.32
N LYS A 908 96.95 -27.82 56.33
CA LYS A 908 97.06 -29.29 56.14
C LYS A 908 95.79 -29.95 55.60
N HIS A 909 94.62 -29.34 55.79
CA HIS A 909 93.34 -29.88 55.33
C HIS A 909 93.14 -29.73 53.81
N LEU A 910 93.88 -28.82 53.18
CA LEU A 910 93.79 -28.56 51.75
C LEU A 910 94.53 -29.61 50.91
N GLN A 911 94.08 -29.82 49.67
CA GLN A 911 94.72 -30.74 48.74
C GLN A 911 96.00 -30.14 48.14
N LYS A 912 96.84 -30.98 47.53
CA LYS A 912 98.07 -30.51 46.85
C LYS A 912 97.78 -29.52 45.72
N SER A 913 96.68 -29.71 44.98
CA SER A 913 96.21 -28.76 43.96
C SER A 913 95.87 -27.40 44.55
N ASP A 914 95.18 -27.39 45.70
CA ASP A 914 94.80 -26.18 46.43
C ASP A 914 96.04 -25.47 46.98
N HIS A 915 97.03 -26.21 47.49
CA HIS A 915 98.33 -25.64 47.91
C HIS A 915 99.02 -24.93 46.75
N ILE A 916 99.09 -25.57 45.58
CA ILE A 916 99.69 -24.98 44.37
C ILE A 916 98.92 -23.71 43.96
N PHE A 917 97.59 -23.76 44.00
CA PHE A 917 96.75 -22.62 43.65
C PHE A 917 96.92 -21.45 44.63
N ILE A 918 96.82 -21.69 45.94
CA ILE A 918 96.98 -20.62 46.95
C ILE A 918 98.40 -20.05 46.90
N HIS A 919 99.41 -20.88 46.68
CA HIS A 919 100.77 -20.41 46.50
C HIS A 919 100.90 -19.51 45.26
N ALA A 920 100.29 -19.90 44.13
CA ALA A 920 100.26 -19.09 42.91
C ALA A 920 99.46 -17.78 43.09
N LEU A 921 98.35 -17.83 43.83
CA LEU A 921 97.54 -16.67 44.18
C LEU A 921 98.32 -15.70 45.05
N VAL A 922 98.91 -16.17 46.14
CA VAL A 922 99.70 -15.35 47.09
C VAL A 922 100.90 -14.69 46.41
N ILE A 923 101.56 -15.40 45.48
CA ILE A 923 102.62 -14.80 44.63
C ILE A 923 102.07 -13.65 43.78
N GLN A 924 100.85 -13.78 43.26
CA GLN A 924 100.22 -12.76 42.42
C GLN A 924 99.49 -11.66 43.21
N LEU A 925 99.18 -11.85 44.50
CA LEU A 925 98.39 -10.89 45.29
C LEU A 925 98.93 -9.45 45.26
N PRO A 926 100.25 -9.20 45.41
CA PRO A 926 100.78 -7.83 45.29
C PRO A 926 100.50 -7.20 43.91
N HIS A 927 100.55 -8.00 42.84
CA HIS A 927 100.24 -7.56 41.48
C HIS A 927 98.74 -7.33 41.28
N ILE A 928 97.90 -8.24 41.79
CA ILE A 928 96.43 -8.10 41.79
C ILE A 928 96.00 -6.80 42.45
N LEU A 929 96.54 -6.49 43.63
CA LEU A 929 96.23 -5.27 44.37
C LEU A 929 96.75 -4.00 43.67
N THR A 930 97.93 -4.10 43.04
CA THR A 930 98.47 -3.01 42.22
C THR A 930 97.59 -2.72 41.00
N ASP A 931 97.14 -3.77 40.30
CA ASP A 931 96.23 -3.68 39.15
C ASP A 931 94.89 -3.07 39.59
N LEU A 932 94.32 -3.56 40.69
CA LEU A 932 93.08 -3.05 41.27
C LEU A 932 93.19 -1.55 41.56
N TYR A 933 94.27 -1.10 42.18
CA TYR A 933 94.48 0.31 42.50
C TYR A 933 94.63 1.18 41.24
N THR A 934 95.32 0.66 40.22
CA THR A 934 95.46 1.35 38.93
C THR A 934 94.10 1.54 38.25
N GLN A 935 93.17 0.59 38.43
CA GLN A 935 91.81 0.64 37.86
C GLN A 935 90.82 1.49 38.70
N THR A 936 90.89 1.40 40.04
CA THR A 936 89.92 2.04 40.96
C THR A 936 90.34 3.44 41.43
N GLY A 937 91.61 3.83 41.25
CA GLY A 937 92.16 5.09 41.75
C GLY A 937 92.27 5.13 43.29
N PRO A 938 92.46 6.32 43.91
CA PRO A 938 92.60 6.48 45.36
C PRO A 938 91.27 6.31 46.15
N SER A 939 90.34 5.49 45.66
CA SER A 939 89.00 5.30 46.22
C SER A 939 88.93 4.28 47.37
N LEU A 940 90.04 3.60 47.67
CA LEU A 940 90.13 2.67 48.82
C LEU A 940 90.16 3.43 50.15
N SER A 941 89.48 2.91 51.18
CA SER A 941 89.48 3.52 52.52
C SER A 941 90.85 3.56 53.21
N ARG A 942 91.79 2.69 52.80
CA ARG A 942 93.16 2.61 53.31
C ARG A 942 94.14 2.81 52.15
N PRO A 943 95.35 3.35 52.40
CA PRO A 943 96.42 3.41 51.40
C PRO A 943 96.65 2.03 50.77
N CYS A 944 96.82 1.99 49.45
CA CYS A 944 97.05 0.74 48.72
C CYS A 944 98.36 0.08 49.15
N GLU A 945 99.36 0.90 49.52
CA GLU A 945 100.64 0.45 50.03
C GLU A 945 100.50 -0.46 51.25
N ASP A 946 99.50 -0.22 52.12
CA ASP A 946 99.26 -1.06 53.30
C ASP A 946 98.74 -2.44 52.92
N TRP A 947 97.81 -2.52 51.95
CA TRP A 947 97.30 -3.79 51.44
C TRP A 947 98.36 -4.56 50.65
N ILE A 948 99.20 -3.87 49.86
CA ILE A 948 100.33 -4.49 49.15
C ILE A 948 101.34 -5.03 50.16
N ARG A 949 101.65 -4.28 51.22
CA ARG A 949 102.54 -4.74 52.29
C ARG A 949 101.98 -5.95 53.01
N LEU A 950 100.66 -5.98 53.29
CA LEU A 950 99.98 -7.14 53.87
C LEU A 950 100.10 -8.38 52.98
N ALA A 951 99.96 -8.22 51.67
CA ALA A 951 100.14 -9.31 50.71
C ALA A 951 101.60 -9.80 50.68
N GLN A 952 102.58 -8.89 50.73
CA GLN A 952 104.01 -9.23 50.83
C GLN A 952 104.35 -9.95 52.14
N ASP A 953 103.76 -9.53 53.25
CA ASP A 953 103.90 -10.20 54.54
C ASP A 953 103.26 -11.60 54.51
N THR A 954 102.05 -11.73 53.97
CA THR A 954 101.39 -13.03 53.77
C THR A 954 102.25 -13.96 52.91
N GLN A 955 102.85 -13.44 51.84
CA GLN A 955 103.77 -14.16 50.97
C GLN A 955 105.02 -14.62 51.73
N ARG A 956 105.68 -13.72 52.48
CA ARG A 956 106.85 -14.05 53.30
C ARG A 956 106.55 -15.13 54.33
N ILE A 957 105.44 -15.01 55.06
CA ILE A 957 105.03 -15.98 56.08
C ILE A 957 104.74 -17.34 55.42
N LEU A 958 103.93 -17.37 54.35
CA LEU A 958 103.62 -18.61 53.65
C LEU A 958 104.89 -19.31 53.17
N PHE A 959 105.85 -18.57 52.60
CA PHE A 959 107.12 -19.14 52.18
C PHE A 959 107.96 -19.65 53.35
N ALA A 960 107.99 -18.97 54.50
CA ALA A 960 108.74 -19.44 55.67
C ALA A 960 108.22 -20.80 56.17
N HIS A 961 106.89 -21.00 56.17
CA HIS A 961 106.26 -22.25 56.61
C HIS A 961 106.26 -23.35 55.56
N THR A 962 106.39 -22.99 54.28
CA THR A 962 106.39 -23.96 53.17
C THR A 962 107.79 -24.20 52.59
N ALA A 963 108.84 -23.49 53.02
CA ALA A 963 110.23 -23.62 52.54
C ALA A 963 110.89 -24.99 52.84
N THR A 964 110.35 -25.79 53.76
CA THR A 964 110.74 -27.22 53.91
C THR A 964 110.22 -28.10 52.77
N PHE A 965 109.36 -27.59 51.90
CA PHE A 965 109.19 -28.05 50.53
C PHE A 965 110.11 -27.22 49.63
N SER A 966 111.37 -27.65 49.51
CA SER A 966 112.35 -26.99 48.64
C SER A 966 111.84 -26.80 47.20
N PRO A 967 112.26 -25.72 46.51
CA PRO A 967 112.07 -25.49 45.09
C PRO A 967 112.97 -26.40 44.24
N SER A 968 112.89 -27.71 44.48
CA SER A 968 113.48 -28.76 43.65
C SER A 968 112.41 -29.63 42.97
N SER A 969 111.12 -29.31 43.14
CA SER A 969 110.00 -29.99 42.46
C SER A 969 109.47 -29.27 41.21
N GLN A 970 109.92 -28.04 40.92
CA GLN A 970 109.72 -27.43 39.60
C GLN A 970 110.71 -27.94 38.54
N GLN A 971 111.62 -28.86 38.91
CA GLN A 971 112.47 -29.60 37.96
C GLN A 971 112.12 -31.09 37.85
N THR A 972 111.01 -31.57 38.43
CA THR A 972 110.59 -32.98 38.24
C THR A 972 109.08 -33.21 38.17
N ALA A 973 108.30 -32.15 37.93
CA ALA A 973 106.96 -32.23 37.32
C ALA A 973 106.94 -31.55 35.94
N MET A 974 108.09 -31.57 35.26
CA MET A 974 108.27 -31.29 33.82
C MET A 974 108.61 -32.60 33.08
N ARG A 975 107.64 -33.53 33.09
CA ARG A 975 107.45 -34.52 32.04
C ARG A 975 105.96 -34.68 31.78
#